data_AF-A0A397XQR2-F1
#
_entry.id   AF-A0A397XQR2-F1
#
_cell.length_a   1.000
_cell.length_b   1.000
_cell.length_c   1.000
_cell.angle_alpha   90.00
_cell.angle_beta   90.00
_cell.angle_gamma   90.00
#
_symmetry.space_group_name_H-M   'P 1'
#
loop_
_entity.id
_entity.type
_entity.pdbx_description
1 polymer ?
#
loop_
_entity_poly.entity_id
_entity_poly.type
_entity_poly.pdbx_seq_one_letter_code
_entity_poly.pdbx_strand_id
1 'polypeptide(L)'
;MERFGIQNPILVSLLVLFLSFDCSSQNDDVYQGSGSDYERVRIRVGLVFDLGSVEGKIVRSSAMEGVVGFKTYIPMSKELQNFTLGLRSSLGNRDGFRLSISGVWAHDVAWALARSAEMVNASSTLLEAITECRFKGLSGDFQVKDNKFLSDKFEIVNLLESGERRIGFWNGNGSFSSRRHFNKLEETIIWPGGSAQTPGGRVLGESKRRKLRVLVTSSNRFPRLMKVETDSATNVTTAEGFCIEVFRAAISPFDYELEFIPWRNGSNYNRLAYALYSQKDKYDAAVGDITITANRSMYVDFTMPFTEMGLGTVAPKETNMWVFFHPLTRDLWITSAAFFVLTGFIVWLIEKPKNKDFQGSWSKQIGIIFWFGFSTLVYAHREKLQHNLSRFVVTVWVFAVLILTASYTATLTSMMTVQQIQFNSNEDSVGHLSGSLIAKMALTSPRFRPTNTKGLNTSIEYAQALLNNSVSFIVDELPYLKVLLVEHPGKFLMVKAQCNTNGFGFMFQKGHELVPLVSKGILNLRTSDKLIDMEKRWFENQLPYTADDTLNPITLFRFRGLFMITGVSFAFALLVLLILWLRDTWEDLMSSVNIFLSQRLVNFRILFARTIHPNPLADAAIGENAVQMAQRNNR
;
A
#
# COMPACT_ATOMS: atom_id res chain seq x y z
N MET A 1 -61.96 44.59 -15.66
CA MET A 1 -61.03 45.70 -15.93
C MET A 1 -61.51 47.05 -15.38
N GLU A 2 -62.81 47.34 -15.21
CA GLU A 2 -63.25 48.48 -14.37
C GLU A 2 -63.35 48.17 -12.86
N ARG A 3 -63.43 46.89 -12.47
CA ARG A 3 -63.49 46.48 -11.04
C ARG A 3 -62.16 46.52 -10.27
N PHE A 4 -61.03 46.81 -10.93
CA PHE A 4 -59.69 46.79 -10.32
C PHE A 4 -59.06 48.17 -10.14
N GLY A 5 -59.74 49.26 -10.56
CA GLY A 5 -59.32 50.63 -10.25
C GLY A 5 -57.99 51.11 -10.83
N ILE A 6 -57.28 50.31 -11.65
CA ILE A 6 -56.03 50.71 -12.30
C ILE A 6 -56.37 51.37 -13.65
N GLN A 7 -56.20 52.69 -13.76
CA GLN A 7 -56.49 53.45 -14.98
C GLN A 7 -55.38 53.40 -16.04
N ASN A 8 -54.19 52.85 -15.72
CA ASN A 8 -53.04 52.88 -16.62
C ASN A 8 -52.83 51.52 -17.33
N PRO A 9 -53.04 51.42 -18.67
CA PRO A 9 -52.97 50.17 -19.41
C PRO A 9 -51.55 49.57 -19.49
N ILE A 10 -50.49 50.37 -19.29
CA ILE A 10 -49.10 49.92 -19.33
C ILE A 10 -48.77 49.10 -18.06
N LEU A 11 -49.28 49.52 -16.92
CA LEU A 11 -49.12 48.83 -15.63
C LEU A 11 -49.83 47.48 -15.61
N VAL A 12 -50.97 47.37 -16.29
CA VAL A 12 -51.72 46.11 -16.43
C VAL A 12 -50.94 45.10 -17.28
N SER A 13 -50.32 45.54 -18.38
CA SER A 13 -49.46 44.68 -19.20
C SER A 13 -48.20 44.23 -18.46
N LEU A 14 -47.62 45.06 -17.61
CA LEU A 14 -46.44 44.72 -16.80
C LEU A 14 -46.77 43.71 -15.69
N LEU A 15 -47.95 43.82 -15.07
CA LEU A 15 -48.46 42.88 -14.06
C LEU A 15 -48.76 41.50 -14.66
N VAL A 16 -49.33 41.46 -15.88
CA VAL A 16 -49.56 40.21 -16.62
C VAL A 16 -48.23 39.59 -17.06
N LEU A 17 -47.25 40.38 -17.49
CA LEU A 17 -45.91 39.89 -17.83
C LEU A 17 -45.17 39.30 -16.62
N PHE A 18 -45.19 39.97 -15.47
CA PHE A 18 -44.54 39.45 -14.25
C PHE A 18 -45.19 38.17 -13.71
N LEU A 19 -46.53 38.08 -13.73
CA LEU A 19 -47.24 36.87 -13.31
C LEU A 19 -47.12 35.70 -14.31
N SER A 20 -46.84 36.00 -15.59
CA SER A 20 -46.64 34.97 -16.63
C SER A 20 -45.22 34.41 -16.63
N PHE A 21 -44.21 35.16 -16.21
CA PHE A 21 -42.82 34.71 -16.16
C PHE A 21 -42.54 33.65 -15.09
N ASP A 22 -43.25 33.67 -13.96
CA ASP A 22 -43.12 32.64 -12.91
C ASP A 22 -43.82 31.31 -13.26
N CYS A 23 -44.66 31.28 -14.30
CA CYS A 23 -45.38 30.07 -14.72
C CYS A 23 -44.62 29.25 -15.78
N SER A 24 -43.47 29.74 -16.27
CA SER A 24 -42.69 29.13 -17.36
C SER A 24 -41.39 28.43 -16.92
N SER A 25 -41.18 28.18 -15.62
CA SER A 25 -40.06 27.33 -15.15
C SER A 25 -40.54 25.90 -14.87
N GLN A 26 -41.15 25.27 -15.87
CA GLN A 26 -41.41 23.84 -15.83
C GLN A 26 -41.50 23.28 -17.25
N ASN A 27 -40.33 22.94 -17.79
CA ASN A 27 -40.08 21.81 -18.69
C ASN A 27 -38.63 21.94 -19.18
N ASP A 28 -37.76 21.07 -18.70
CA ASP A 28 -36.62 20.61 -19.48
C ASP A 28 -36.25 19.19 -19.03
N ASP A 29 -35.99 18.38 -20.04
CA ASP A 29 -35.98 16.92 -20.02
C ASP A 29 -34.82 16.31 -19.23
N VAL A 30 -35.10 15.12 -18.69
CA VAL A 30 -34.14 14.19 -18.10
C VAL A 30 -33.19 13.68 -19.18
N TYR A 31 -31.93 14.13 -19.14
CA TYR A 31 -30.82 13.44 -19.80
C TYR A 31 -30.00 12.65 -18.77
N GLN A 32 -30.01 11.33 -18.93
CA GLN A 32 -29.02 10.43 -18.32
C GLN A 32 -27.63 10.71 -18.90
N GLY A 33 -26.73 11.18 -18.04
CA GLY A 33 -25.31 11.34 -18.33
C GLY A 33 -24.47 10.88 -17.13
N SER A 34 -23.71 9.81 -17.36
CA SER A 34 -22.71 9.24 -16.45
C SER A 34 -21.71 10.28 -15.95
N GLY A 35 -21.55 10.40 -14.63
CA GLY A 35 -20.48 11.18 -14.02
C GLY A 35 -20.60 11.20 -12.51
N SER A 36 -19.62 10.61 -11.84
CA SER A 36 -19.49 10.53 -10.39
C SER A 36 -19.49 11.90 -9.73
N ASP A 37 -20.46 12.16 -8.86
CA ASP A 37 -20.23 12.98 -7.67
C ASP A 37 -21.20 12.54 -6.57
N TYR A 38 -20.63 12.05 -5.47
CA TYR A 38 -21.39 11.71 -4.27
C TYR A 38 -21.89 12.99 -3.64
N GLU A 39 -23.16 13.32 -3.87
CA GLU A 39 -23.83 14.39 -3.16
C GLU A 39 -23.90 14.02 -1.67
N ARG A 40 -23.11 14.74 -0.88
CA ARG A 40 -23.15 14.71 0.59
C ARG A 40 -24.56 15.09 1.03
N VAL A 41 -25.39 14.09 1.35
CA VAL A 41 -26.59 14.29 2.16
C VAL A 41 -26.11 14.63 3.57
N ARG A 42 -25.77 15.91 3.75
CA ARG A 42 -25.54 16.52 5.04
C ARG A 42 -26.92 16.66 5.66
N ILE A 43 -27.37 15.65 6.43
CA ILE A 43 -28.48 15.83 7.36
C ILE A 43 -28.00 16.81 8.42
N ARG A 44 -28.08 18.10 8.11
CA ARG A 44 -28.26 19.08 9.18
C ARG A 44 -29.61 18.76 9.77
N VAL A 45 -29.73 18.70 11.09
CA VAL A 45 -30.99 19.01 11.75
C VAL A 45 -31.25 20.48 11.39
N GLY A 46 -31.82 20.66 10.21
CA GLY A 46 -32.00 21.93 9.54
C GLY A 46 -33.33 22.45 10.02
N LEU A 47 -33.30 23.48 10.85
CA LEU A 47 -34.37 24.46 10.86
C LEU A 47 -34.54 24.95 9.42
N VAL A 48 -35.58 24.45 8.74
CA VAL A 48 -35.97 24.97 7.43
C VAL A 48 -36.71 26.27 7.70
N PHE A 49 -36.02 27.38 7.42
CA PHE A 49 -36.49 28.71 7.79
C PHE A 49 -37.61 29.25 6.90
N ASP A 50 -37.89 28.62 5.74
CA ASP A 50 -39.07 28.93 4.95
C ASP A 50 -39.50 27.72 4.10
N LEU A 51 -40.61 27.10 4.48
CA LEU A 51 -41.22 25.99 3.73
C LEU A 51 -42.07 26.47 2.54
N GLY A 52 -42.32 27.78 2.40
CA GLY A 52 -43.19 28.35 1.37
C GLY A 52 -42.72 28.11 -0.06
N SER A 53 -41.40 28.01 -0.28
CA SER A 53 -40.82 27.74 -1.61
C SER A 53 -40.93 26.27 -2.05
N VAL A 54 -41.34 25.35 -1.16
CA VAL A 54 -41.32 23.90 -1.43
C VAL A 54 -42.74 23.32 -1.64
N GLU A 55 -43.77 24.16 -1.54
CA GLU A 55 -45.19 23.76 -1.54
C GLU A 55 -45.73 23.18 -2.86
N GLY A 56 -44.91 23.06 -3.91
CA GLY A 56 -45.26 22.39 -5.17
C GLY A 56 -44.58 21.03 -5.39
N LYS A 57 -43.49 20.72 -4.67
CA LYS A 57 -42.64 19.53 -4.93
C LYS A 57 -42.64 18.48 -3.83
N ILE A 58 -43.17 18.78 -2.64
CA ILE A 58 -43.32 17.78 -1.57
C ILE A 58 -44.59 16.97 -1.84
N VAL A 59 -44.52 16.14 -2.88
CA VAL A 59 -45.39 14.97 -2.98
C VAL A 59 -44.94 14.03 -1.86
N ARG A 60 -45.73 13.99 -0.77
CA ARG A 60 -45.94 12.83 0.11
C ARG A 60 -44.79 11.82 0.16
N SER A 61 -43.59 12.25 0.56
CA SER A 61 -42.47 11.33 0.79
C SER A 61 -42.28 11.19 2.29
N SER A 62 -42.27 9.94 2.77
CA SER A 62 -42.04 9.55 4.16
C SER A 62 -40.67 9.99 4.72
N ALA A 63 -39.82 10.59 3.89
CA ALA A 63 -38.48 11.03 4.26
C ALA A 63 -38.44 12.33 5.09
N MET A 64 -39.51 13.13 5.08
CA MET A 64 -39.57 14.43 5.79
C MET A 64 -40.47 14.41 7.04
N GLU A 65 -40.91 13.23 7.47
CA GLU A 65 -41.77 13.09 8.64
C GLU A 65 -41.03 13.50 9.94
N GLY A 66 -41.68 14.35 10.73
CA GLY A 66 -41.18 14.86 12.01
C GLY A 66 -40.27 16.08 11.93
N VAL A 67 -40.15 16.71 10.74
CA VAL A 67 -39.39 17.96 10.56
C VAL A 67 -40.22 19.16 11.00
N VAL A 68 -39.63 20.01 11.84
CA VAL A 68 -40.22 21.29 12.27
C VAL A 68 -39.62 22.43 11.44
N GLY A 69 -40.46 23.27 10.87
CA GLY A 69 -40.06 24.41 10.05
C GLY A 69 -40.88 25.66 10.33
N PHE A 70 -40.49 26.75 9.67
CA PHE A 70 -41.19 28.03 9.72
C PHE A 70 -41.87 28.31 8.37
N LYS A 71 -43.03 28.95 8.42
CA LYS A 71 -43.82 29.37 7.27
C LYS A 71 -44.31 30.80 7.52
N THR A 72 -44.17 31.69 6.55
CA THR A 72 -44.67 33.07 6.68
C THR A 72 -46.18 33.07 6.95
N TYR A 73 -46.64 33.84 7.95
CA TYR A 73 -48.07 33.98 8.21
C TYR A 73 -48.73 34.93 7.21
N ILE A 74 -49.74 34.44 6.50
CA ILE A 74 -50.62 35.28 5.68
C ILE A 74 -52.01 35.28 6.32
N PRO A 75 -52.56 36.45 6.68
CA PRO A 75 -53.90 36.52 7.24
C PRO A 75 -54.93 36.14 6.19
N MET A 76 -55.87 35.25 6.56
CA MET A 76 -56.99 34.90 5.69
C MET A 76 -57.94 36.10 5.56
N SER A 77 -57.85 36.83 4.45
CA SER A 77 -58.72 37.95 4.11
C SER A 77 -59.72 37.58 3.01
N LYS A 78 -60.87 38.28 2.97
CA LYS A 78 -61.83 38.13 1.86
C LYS A 78 -61.22 38.53 0.51
N GLU A 79 -60.30 39.49 0.52
CA GLU A 79 -59.55 39.95 -0.65
C GLU A 79 -58.66 38.85 -1.23
N LEU A 80 -57.93 38.12 -0.38
CA LEU A 80 -57.09 36.99 -0.79
C LEU A 80 -57.92 35.85 -1.40
N GLN A 81 -59.08 35.55 -0.81
CA GLN A 81 -60.00 34.54 -1.36
C GLN A 81 -60.57 34.96 -2.72
N ASN A 82 -61.04 36.20 -2.84
CA ASN A 82 -61.58 36.72 -4.09
C ASN A 82 -60.50 36.78 -5.19
N PHE A 83 -59.29 37.22 -4.84
CA PHE A 83 -58.14 37.23 -5.75
C PHE A 83 -57.78 35.81 -6.20
N THR A 84 -57.68 34.86 -5.27
CA THR A 84 -57.33 33.46 -5.59
C THR A 84 -58.41 32.80 -6.47
N LEU A 85 -59.69 33.04 -6.19
CA LEU A 85 -60.80 32.53 -7.01
C LEU A 85 -60.80 33.17 -8.40
N GLY A 86 -60.58 34.48 -8.49
CA GLY A 86 -60.47 35.20 -9.76
C GLY A 86 -59.29 34.69 -10.59
N LEU A 87 -58.13 34.56 -9.98
CA LEU A 87 -56.91 34.06 -10.64
C LEU A 87 -57.08 32.60 -11.11
N ARG A 88 -57.71 31.74 -10.29
CA ARG A 88 -58.05 30.37 -10.66
C ARG A 88 -59.00 30.32 -11.86
N SER A 89 -60.01 31.19 -11.90
CA SER A 89 -60.94 31.27 -13.03
C SER A 89 -60.25 31.71 -14.33
N SER A 90 -59.23 32.55 -14.23
CA SER A 90 -58.48 33.08 -15.38
C SER A 90 -57.42 32.10 -15.92
N LEU A 91 -56.84 31.24 -15.08
CA LEU A 91 -55.75 30.31 -15.46
C LEU A 91 -56.24 28.94 -15.98
N GLY A 92 -57.56 28.76 -16.10
CA GLY A 92 -58.20 27.49 -16.38
C GLY A 92 -58.25 26.60 -15.14
N ASN A 93 -59.36 25.88 -14.96
CA ASN A 93 -59.66 25.09 -13.76
C ASN A 93 -58.75 23.84 -13.67
N ARG A 94 -57.45 24.04 -13.37
CA ARG A 94 -56.53 22.96 -13.02
C ARG A 94 -56.78 22.59 -11.57
N ASP A 95 -57.21 21.36 -11.35
CA ASP A 95 -57.41 20.82 -10.00
C ASP A 95 -56.12 20.99 -9.18
N GLY A 96 -56.26 21.61 -8.00
CA GLY A 96 -55.15 21.79 -7.05
C GLY A 96 -54.41 23.13 -7.09
N PHE A 97 -54.81 24.11 -7.93
CA PHE A 97 -54.17 25.44 -7.91
C PHE A 97 -54.31 26.13 -6.54
N ARG A 98 -53.19 26.25 -5.81
CA ARG A 98 -53.04 27.05 -4.60
C ARG A 98 -52.05 28.18 -4.89
N LEU A 99 -52.41 29.41 -4.54
CA LEU A 99 -51.54 30.56 -4.68
C LEU A 99 -50.34 30.41 -3.74
N SER A 100 -49.12 30.49 -4.28
CA SER A 100 -47.89 30.42 -3.50
C SER A 100 -47.68 31.70 -2.68
N ILE A 101 -46.92 31.62 -1.59
CA ILE A 101 -46.54 32.78 -0.76
C ILE A 101 -45.84 33.84 -1.62
N SER A 102 -44.92 33.42 -2.50
CA SER A 102 -44.23 34.32 -3.43
C SER A 102 -45.20 35.03 -4.38
N GLY A 103 -46.25 34.35 -4.85
CA GLY A 103 -47.28 34.96 -5.69
C GLY A 103 -48.10 36.03 -4.95
N VAL A 104 -48.36 35.84 -3.65
CA VAL A 104 -49.00 36.85 -2.79
C VAL A 104 -48.09 38.07 -2.62
N TRP A 105 -46.79 37.87 -2.39
CA TRP A 105 -45.83 38.97 -2.27
C TRP A 105 -45.64 39.71 -3.58
N ALA A 106 -45.60 39.01 -4.72
CA ALA A 106 -45.47 39.64 -6.03
C ALA A 106 -46.64 40.60 -6.32
N HIS A 107 -47.87 40.21 -5.94
CA HIS A 107 -49.03 41.09 -6.03
C HIS A 107 -48.85 42.36 -5.19
N ASP A 108 -48.47 42.21 -3.91
CA ASP A 108 -48.33 43.34 -3.01
C ASP A 108 -47.16 44.27 -3.42
N VAL A 109 -46.05 43.73 -3.91
CA VAL A 109 -44.93 44.53 -4.44
C VAL A 109 -45.36 45.29 -5.69
N ALA A 110 -46.11 44.67 -6.61
CA ALA A 110 -46.63 45.35 -7.78
C ALA A 110 -47.59 46.49 -7.39
N TRP A 111 -48.42 46.26 -6.38
CA TRP A 111 -49.32 47.27 -5.84
C TRP A 111 -48.58 48.42 -5.16
N ALA A 112 -47.52 48.11 -4.41
CA ALA A 112 -46.62 49.09 -3.79
C ALA A 112 -45.96 49.97 -4.85
N LEU A 113 -45.45 49.37 -5.94
CA LEU A 113 -44.83 50.08 -7.06
C LEU A 113 -45.82 50.99 -7.78
N ALA A 114 -47.02 50.50 -8.07
CA ALA A 114 -48.06 51.29 -8.72
C ALA A 114 -48.43 52.52 -7.88
N ARG A 115 -48.64 52.32 -6.57
CA ARG A 115 -48.96 53.40 -5.63
C ARG A 115 -47.82 54.38 -5.45
N SER A 116 -46.58 53.89 -5.41
CA SER A 116 -45.40 54.75 -5.31
C SER A 116 -45.24 55.60 -6.57
N ALA A 117 -45.49 55.05 -7.76
CA ALA A 117 -45.45 55.80 -9.01
C ALA A 117 -46.50 56.93 -9.08
N GLU A 118 -47.65 56.75 -8.43
CA GLU A 118 -48.68 57.80 -8.29
C GLU A 118 -48.31 58.89 -7.27
N MET A 119 -47.44 58.57 -6.30
CA MET A 119 -47.01 59.49 -5.23
C MET A 119 -45.77 60.30 -5.59
N VAL A 120 -45.00 59.89 -6.62
CA VAL A 120 -43.80 60.60 -7.07
C VAL A 120 -44.18 61.92 -7.74
N ASN A 121 -43.93 63.03 -7.04
CA ASN A 121 -43.88 64.37 -7.61
C ASN A 121 -42.42 64.79 -7.88
N ALA A 122 -42.22 65.89 -8.60
CA ALA A 122 -40.92 66.35 -9.10
C ALA A 122 -39.78 66.54 -8.06
N SER A 123 -40.07 66.45 -6.75
CA SER A 123 -39.09 66.64 -5.67
C SER A 123 -38.77 65.39 -4.81
N SER A 124 -39.42 64.25 -5.01
CA SER A 124 -39.18 63.02 -4.23
C SER A 124 -38.61 61.91 -5.11
N THR A 125 -37.59 61.19 -4.63
CA THR A 125 -37.08 60.03 -5.38
C THR A 125 -38.04 58.83 -5.27
N LEU A 126 -38.14 58.01 -6.32
CA LEU A 126 -39.02 56.82 -6.32
C LEU A 126 -38.74 55.87 -5.15
N LEU A 127 -37.47 55.77 -4.72
CA LEU A 127 -37.06 54.94 -3.59
C LEU A 127 -37.66 55.44 -2.27
N GLU A 128 -37.70 56.76 -2.07
CA GLU A 128 -38.31 57.40 -0.91
C GLU A 128 -39.82 57.13 -0.86
N ALA A 129 -40.51 57.28 -2.00
CA ALA A 129 -41.93 56.95 -2.13
C ALA A 129 -42.25 55.47 -1.83
N ILE A 130 -41.37 54.54 -2.24
CA ILE A 130 -41.51 53.11 -1.93
C ILE A 130 -41.34 52.84 -0.43
N THR A 131 -40.36 53.49 0.22
CA THR A 131 -40.13 53.31 1.67
C THR A 131 -41.23 53.91 2.53
N GLU A 132 -41.89 54.97 2.05
CA GLU A 132 -43.02 55.60 2.75
C GLU A 132 -44.36 54.90 2.49
N CYS A 133 -44.42 54.00 1.50
CA CYS A 133 -45.64 53.31 1.13
C CYS A 133 -46.13 52.38 2.26
N ARG A 134 -47.34 52.66 2.76
CA ARG A 134 -48.04 51.83 3.73
C ARG A 134 -49.45 51.55 3.22
N PHE A 135 -49.78 50.27 3.05
CA PHE A 135 -51.11 49.85 2.67
C PHE A 135 -51.38 48.44 3.19
N LYS A 136 -52.65 48.03 3.14
CA LYS A 136 -53.06 46.68 3.45
C LYS A 136 -53.14 45.88 2.15
N GLY A 137 -52.20 44.95 1.97
CA GLY A 137 -52.12 44.04 0.83
C GLY A 137 -52.71 42.67 1.14
N LEU A 138 -52.54 41.74 0.19
CA LEU A 138 -52.94 40.35 0.34
C LEU A 138 -52.15 39.61 1.43
N SER A 139 -50.91 40.05 1.70
CA SER A 139 -50.02 39.55 2.75
C SER A 139 -50.38 40.08 4.15
N GLY A 140 -51.28 41.06 4.25
CA GLY A 140 -51.53 41.84 5.46
C GLY A 140 -50.99 43.27 5.34
N ASP A 141 -50.53 43.84 6.45
CA ASP A 141 -50.03 45.22 6.46
C ASP A 141 -48.65 45.27 5.79
N PHE A 142 -48.56 45.97 4.66
CA PHE A 142 -47.33 46.13 3.89
C PHE A 142 -46.56 47.35 4.39
N GLN A 143 -45.32 47.13 4.84
CA GLN A 143 -44.40 48.19 5.20
C GLN A 143 -42.96 47.76 4.92
N VAL A 144 -42.18 48.65 4.30
CA VAL A 144 -40.74 48.45 4.08
C VAL A 144 -39.98 49.27 5.12
N LYS A 145 -39.10 48.63 5.89
CA LYS A 145 -38.23 49.30 6.87
C LYS A 145 -36.80 48.85 6.64
N ASP A 146 -35.86 49.79 6.58
CA ASP A 146 -34.42 49.51 6.39
C ASP A 146 -34.13 48.62 5.16
N ASN A 147 -34.79 48.89 4.03
CA ASN A 147 -34.73 48.11 2.79
C ASN A 147 -35.08 46.61 2.94
N LYS A 148 -35.86 46.24 3.98
CA LYS A 148 -36.34 44.88 4.22
C LYS A 148 -37.85 44.85 4.37
N PHE A 149 -38.45 43.78 3.85
CA PHE A 149 -39.85 43.46 4.08
C PHE A 149 -40.01 42.82 5.45
N LEU A 150 -40.77 43.45 6.34
CA LEU A 150 -41.06 42.91 7.67
C LEU A 150 -42.31 42.03 7.59
N SER A 151 -42.13 40.71 7.62
CA SER A 151 -43.20 39.83 8.09
C SER A 151 -43.06 39.68 9.60
N ASP A 152 -43.93 40.36 10.35
CA ASP A 152 -43.87 40.36 11.81
C ASP A 152 -44.40 39.06 12.43
N LYS A 153 -44.84 38.08 11.63
CA LYS A 153 -45.43 36.83 12.12
C LYS A 153 -45.07 35.63 11.25
N PHE A 154 -44.54 34.60 11.89
CA PHE A 154 -44.27 33.30 11.28
C PHE A 154 -45.10 32.21 11.95
N GLU A 155 -45.59 31.26 11.18
CA GLU A 155 -46.18 30.01 11.67
C GLU A 155 -45.09 28.97 11.86
N ILE A 156 -45.09 28.30 13.01
CA ILE A 156 -44.27 27.12 13.26
C ILE A 156 -45.10 25.90 12.84
N VAL A 157 -44.56 25.08 11.94
CA VAL A 157 -45.24 23.91 11.39
C VAL A 157 -44.41 22.64 11.62
N ASN A 158 -45.10 21.55 11.94
CA ASN A 158 -44.55 20.19 11.99
C ASN A 158 -45.04 19.40 10.78
N LEU A 159 -44.13 18.79 10.03
CA LEU A 159 -44.45 17.98 8.87
C LEU A 159 -44.75 16.53 9.28
N LEU A 160 -45.94 16.05 8.96
CA LEU A 160 -46.40 14.69 9.25
C LEU A 160 -46.77 13.96 7.95
N GLU A 161 -46.90 12.63 8.00
CA GLU A 161 -47.35 11.82 6.86
C GLU A 161 -48.74 12.27 6.34
N SER A 162 -49.62 12.74 7.24
CA SER A 162 -50.96 13.25 6.91
C SER A 162 -50.96 14.70 6.37
N GLY A 163 -49.83 15.41 6.39
CA GLY A 163 -49.71 16.81 5.96
C GLY A 163 -49.02 17.73 6.97
N GLU A 164 -49.07 19.04 6.72
CA GLU A 164 -48.54 20.06 7.62
C GLU A 164 -49.45 20.27 8.84
N ARG A 165 -48.87 20.25 10.05
CA ARG A 165 -49.56 20.58 11.31
C ARG A 165 -49.00 21.88 11.88
N ARG A 166 -49.85 22.87 12.14
CA ARG A 166 -49.45 24.13 12.78
C ARG A 166 -49.29 23.95 14.30
N ILE A 167 -48.15 24.38 14.84
CA ILE A 167 -47.79 24.30 16.27
C ILE A 167 -48.04 25.64 16.98
N GLY A 168 -47.75 26.77 16.34
CA GLY A 168 -47.93 28.09 16.95
C GLY A 168 -47.42 29.23 16.09
N PHE A 169 -47.43 30.45 16.64
CA PHE A 169 -46.95 31.64 15.95
C PHE A 169 -45.71 32.22 16.65
N TRP A 170 -44.75 32.65 15.84
CA TRP A 170 -43.58 33.40 16.24
C TRP A 170 -43.74 34.84 15.78
N ASN A 171 -43.78 35.77 16.73
CA ASN A 171 -43.92 37.20 16.43
C ASN A 171 -42.53 37.84 16.30
N GLY A 172 -42.41 38.91 15.50
CA GLY A 172 -41.17 39.66 15.27
C GLY A 172 -40.58 40.32 16.53
N ASN A 173 -41.37 40.44 17.60
CA ASN A 173 -40.91 40.87 18.93
C ASN A 173 -40.26 39.74 19.76
N GLY A 174 -40.07 38.54 19.18
CA GLY A 174 -39.48 37.37 19.84
C GLY A 174 -40.44 36.60 20.75
N SER A 175 -41.73 36.95 20.77
CA SER A 175 -42.74 36.21 21.55
C SER A 175 -43.30 35.02 20.77
N PHE A 176 -43.42 33.88 21.45
CA PHE A 176 -44.13 32.71 20.95
C PHE A 176 -45.55 32.69 21.50
N SER A 177 -46.55 32.63 20.62
CA SER A 177 -47.96 32.45 20.99
C SER A 177 -48.47 31.11 20.49
N SER A 178 -48.63 30.16 21.41
CA SER A 178 -49.46 28.98 21.22
C SER A 178 -50.91 29.35 21.54
N ARG A 179 -51.85 29.01 20.64
CA ARG A 179 -53.27 29.29 20.85
C ARG A 179 -53.79 28.30 21.91
N ARG A 180 -53.79 28.70 23.18
CA ARG A 180 -54.45 27.97 24.27
C ARG A 180 -55.96 27.90 23.96
N HIS A 181 -56.43 26.83 23.32
CA HIS A 181 -57.81 26.34 23.32
C HIS A 181 -58.02 25.28 22.22
N PHE A 182 -57.29 24.16 22.28
CA PHE A 182 -57.72 22.88 21.70
C PHE A 182 -57.24 21.76 22.65
N ASN A 183 -57.95 20.64 22.71
CA ASN A 183 -57.79 19.62 23.76
C ASN A 183 -56.36 19.04 23.84
N LYS A 184 -55.93 18.77 25.07
CA LYS A 184 -54.59 18.39 25.54
C LYS A 184 -53.90 17.18 24.86
N LEU A 185 -54.54 16.54 23.87
CA LEU A 185 -54.00 15.40 23.12
C LEU A 185 -53.38 15.78 21.76
N GLU A 186 -53.60 16.99 21.25
CA GLU A 186 -53.18 17.37 19.89
C GLU A 186 -51.88 18.19 19.81
N GLU A 187 -51.26 18.52 20.95
CA GLU A 187 -50.12 19.47 21.05
C GLU A 187 -48.71 18.83 20.97
N THR A 188 -48.59 17.50 20.97
CA THR A 188 -47.26 16.85 20.96
C THR A 188 -46.57 16.96 19.60
N ILE A 189 -45.42 17.63 19.57
CA ILE A 189 -44.49 17.63 18.43
C ILE A 189 -44.01 16.20 18.21
N ILE A 190 -44.28 15.65 17.04
CA ILE A 190 -43.75 14.37 16.59
C ILE A 190 -42.41 14.65 15.93
N TRP A 191 -41.36 14.03 16.43
CA TRP A 191 -39.99 14.13 15.94
C TRP A 191 -39.71 13.04 14.90
N PRO A 192 -38.61 13.16 14.14
CA PRO A 192 -38.27 12.17 13.11
C PRO A 192 -38.24 10.75 13.71
N GLY A 193 -38.98 9.82 13.10
CA GLY A 193 -39.16 8.45 13.61
C GLY A 193 -40.41 8.25 14.48
N GLY A 194 -41.38 9.17 14.47
CA GLY A 194 -42.71 8.98 15.08
C GLY A 194 -42.78 9.17 16.59
N SER A 195 -41.69 9.65 17.22
CA SER A 195 -41.65 9.85 18.69
C SER A 195 -42.21 11.21 19.08
N ALA A 196 -43.09 11.24 20.08
CA ALA A 196 -43.59 12.47 20.71
C ALA A 196 -42.64 13.02 21.79
N GLN A 197 -41.56 12.30 22.13
CA GLN A 197 -40.58 12.75 23.12
C GLN A 197 -39.53 13.64 22.47
N THR A 198 -39.28 14.81 23.06
CA THR A 198 -38.22 15.73 22.64
C THR A 198 -36.86 15.01 22.59
N PRO A 199 -36.14 15.03 21.45
CA PRO A 199 -34.79 14.53 21.37
C PRO A 199 -33.96 15.29 22.39
N GLY A 200 -33.38 14.57 23.35
CA GLY A 200 -32.59 15.19 24.41
C GLY A 200 -31.46 16.01 23.80
N GLY A 201 -31.51 17.33 23.97
CA GLY A 201 -30.40 18.22 23.67
C GLY A 201 -29.18 17.78 24.48
N ARG A 202 -28.01 17.69 23.84
CA ARG A 202 -26.74 17.41 24.54
C ARG A 202 -26.45 18.56 25.52
N VAL A 203 -26.82 18.37 26.78
CA VAL A 203 -26.28 19.16 27.88
C VAL A 203 -24.83 18.72 28.05
N LEU A 204 -23.91 19.64 27.76
CA LEU A 204 -22.47 19.50 27.97
C LEU A 204 -22.21 19.68 29.48
N GLY A 205 -22.56 18.66 30.27
CA GLY A 205 -22.37 18.67 31.72
C GLY A 205 -22.82 17.34 32.28
N GLU A 206 -21.89 16.65 32.95
CA GLU A 206 -22.05 15.34 33.61
C GLU A 206 -22.03 14.09 32.71
N SER A 207 -20.95 13.92 31.94
CA SER A 207 -20.66 12.60 31.36
C SER A 207 -19.84 11.77 32.35
N LYS A 208 -20.47 10.78 33.00
CA LYS A 208 -19.73 9.53 33.30
C LYS A 208 -19.04 9.12 31.99
N ARG A 209 -17.72 8.92 32.00
CA ARG A 209 -16.98 8.45 30.80
C ARG A 209 -17.75 7.29 30.20
N ARG A 210 -18.15 7.44 28.92
CA ARG A 210 -18.91 6.38 28.23
C ARG A 210 -17.98 5.19 28.07
N LYS A 211 -18.41 4.03 28.53
CA LYS A 211 -17.68 2.77 28.32
C LYS A 211 -17.94 2.26 26.92
N LEU A 212 -16.88 1.87 26.22
CA LEU A 212 -16.95 1.24 24.91
C LEU A 212 -16.47 -0.20 25.02
N ARG A 213 -17.36 -1.15 24.73
CA ARG A 213 -17.07 -2.59 24.81
C ARG A 213 -16.50 -3.06 23.49
N VAL A 214 -15.20 -3.29 23.49
CA VAL A 214 -14.41 -3.59 22.29
C VAL A 214 -14.04 -5.06 22.28
N LEU A 215 -14.55 -5.78 21.30
CA LEU A 215 -14.19 -7.17 21.06
C LEU A 215 -12.80 -7.24 20.42
N VAL A 216 -11.87 -8.01 20.99
CA VAL A 216 -10.49 -8.12 20.49
C VAL A 216 -10.17 -9.52 20.00
N THR A 217 -9.40 -9.63 18.91
CA THR A 217 -8.95 -10.93 18.39
C THR A 217 -7.91 -11.55 19.33
N SER A 218 -8.23 -12.68 19.96
CA SER A 218 -7.34 -13.33 20.94
C SER A 218 -6.56 -14.52 20.35
N SER A 219 -6.29 -14.50 19.04
CA SER A 219 -5.59 -15.61 18.38
C SER A 219 -4.09 -15.63 18.70
N ASN A 220 -3.51 -14.49 19.08
CA ASN A 220 -2.11 -14.30 19.46
C ASN A 220 -1.09 -14.94 18.49
N ARG A 221 -1.49 -15.13 17.22
CA ARG A 221 -0.67 -15.76 16.18
C ARG A 221 0.55 -14.92 15.79
N PHE A 222 0.37 -13.60 15.84
CA PHE A 222 1.40 -12.60 15.59
C PHE A 222 1.36 -11.56 16.73
N PRO A 223 2.04 -11.81 17.87
CA PRO A 223 1.96 -10.96 19.05
C PRO A 223 2.30 -9.48 18.81
N ARG A 224 3.19 -9.17 17.85
CA ARG A 224 3.51 -7.78 17.45
C ARG A 224 2.32 -7.04 16.82
N LEU A 225 1.44 -7.75 16.12
CA LEU A 225 0.22 -7.17 15.55
C LEU A 225 -0.87 -7.07 16.60
N MET A 226 -1.08 -8.17 17.34
CA MET A 226 -2.14 -8.30 18.31
C MET A 226 -1.78 -9.35 19.37
N LYS A 227 -1.74 -8.92 20.63
CA LYS A 227 -1.53 -9.76 21.81
C LYS A 227 -2.63 -9.46 22.82
N VAL A 228 -3.37 -10.48 23.23
CA VAL A 228 -4.43 -10.40 24.23
C VAL A 228 -4.12 -11.35 25.36
N GLU A 229 -4.07 -10.83 26.58
CA GLU A 229 -3.90 -11.61 27.81
C GLU A 229 -5.07 -11.28 28.75
N THR A 230 -5.61 -12.31 29.40
CA THR A 230 -6.64 -12.13 30.44
C THR A 230 -6.01 -12.57 31.75
N ASP A 231 -5.88 -11.62 32.69
CA ASP A 231 -5.38 -11.92 34.02
C ASP A 231 -6.42 -12.79 34.77
N SER A 232 -5.98 -13.94 35.26
CA SER A 232 -6.83 -14.90 35.98
C SER A 232 -7.24 -14.41 37.36
N ALA A 233 -6.52 -13.47 37.96
CA ALA A 233 -6.83 -12.92 39.29
C ALA A 233 -7.85 -11.78 39.23
N THR A 234 -7.72 -10.88 38.25
CA THR A 234 -8.57 -9.67 38.14
C THR A 234 -9.68 -9.78 37.09
N ASN A 235 -9.67 -10.82 36.25
CA ASN A 235 -10.52 -10.96 35.06
C ASN A 235 -10.44 -9.79 34.07
N VAL A 236 -9.42 -8.92 34.21
CA VAL A 236 -9.18 -7.81 33.29
C VAL A 236 -8.46 -8.34 32.06
N THR A 237 -8.96 -7.99 30.88
CA THR A 237 -8.30 -8.34 29.61
C THR A 237 -7.45 -7.17 29.15
N THR A 238 -6.14 -7.41 29.05
CA THR A 238 -5.17 -6.47 28.50
C THR A 238 -4.90 -6.82 27.04
N ALA A 239 -4.93 -5.79 26.20
CA ALA A 239 -4.71 -5.91 24.77
C ALA A 239 -3.57 -4.97 24.37
N GLU A 240 -2.59 -5.52 23.66
CA GLU A 240 -1.38 -4.85 23.18
C GLU A 240 -1.08 -5.23 21.73
N GLY A 241 -0.22 -4.46 21.06
CA GLY A 241 0.15 -4.66 19.66
C GLY A 241 -0.21 -3.47 18.78
N PHE A 242 0.32 -3.49 17.55
CA PHE A 242 0.14 -2.42 16.58
C PHE A 242 -1.32 -2.03 16.35
N CYS A 243 -2.22 -3.01 16.19
CA CYS A 243 -3.65 -2.74 15.95
C CYS A 243 -4.32 -1.99 17.11
N ILE A 244 -3.90 -2.26 18.36
CA ILE A 244 -4.45 -1.61 19.56
C ILE A 244 -3.89 -0.21 19.73
N GLU A 245 -2.60 0.00 19.46
CA GLU A 245 -2.01 1.35 19.54
C GLU A 245 -2.68 2.30 18.54
N VAL A 246 -2.89 1.85 17.30
CA VAL A 246 -3.60 2.63 16.28
C VAL A 246 -5.04 2.92 16.72
N PHE A 247 -5.75 1.93 17.28
CA PHE A 247 -7.12 2.12 17.77
C PHE A 247 -7.20 3.13 18.91
N ARG A 248 -6.33 3.01 19.93
CA ARG A 248 -6.25 3.95 21.06
C ARG A 248 -5.94 5.36 20.58
N ALA A 249 -5.00 5.52 19.64
CA ALA A 249 -4.67 6.81 19.07
C ALA A 249 -5.86 7.44 18.32
N ALA A 250 -6.57 6.64 17.52
CA ALA A 250 -7.72 7.10 16.75
C ALA A 250 -8.94 7.48 17.62
N ILE A 251 -9.12 6.83 18.77
CA ILE A 251 -10.26 7.08 19.67
C ILE A 251 -9.97 8.06 20.80
N SER A 252 -8.69 8.38 21.04
CA SER A 252 -8.24 9.32 22.07
C SER A 252 -8.98 10.67 22.10
N PRO A 253 -9.42 11.27 20.97
CA PRO A 253 -10.11 12.57 21.01
C PRO A 253 -11.51 12.53 21.60
N PHE A 254 -12.08 11.34 21.84
CA PHE A 254 -13.48 11.18 22.23
C PHE A 254 -13.69 10.76 23.70
N ASP A 255 -12.62 10.65 24.49
CA ASP A 255 -12.61 10.33 25.95
C ASP A 255 -13.50 9.13 26.35
N TYR A 256 -13.44 8.04 25.59
CA TYR A 256 -14.09 6.76 25.94
C TYR A 256 -13.22 5.92 26.88
N GLU A 257 -13.86 5.27 27.85
CA GLU A 257 -13.23 4.20 28.64
C GLU A 257 -13.34 2.88 27.87
N LEU A 258 -12.22 2.25 27.54
CA LEU A 258 -12.19 1.04 26.71
C LEU A 258 -12.24 -0.21 27.58
N GLU A 259 -13.26 -1.05 27.36
CA GLU A 259 -13.37 -2.38 27.94
C GLU A 259 -13.08 -3.42 26.86
N PHE A 260 -11.96 -4.13 26.98
CA PHE A 260 -11.59 -5.16 26.01
C PHE A 260 -12.20 -6.52 26.38
N ILE A 261 -12.84 -7.16 25.41
CA ILE A 261 -13.46 -8.48 25.57
C ILE A 261 -12.83 -9.46 24.57
N PRO A 262 -12.21 -10.56 25.01
CA PRO A 262 -11.49 -11.47 24.12
C PRO A 262 -12.44 -12.35 23.30
N TRP A 263 -12.19 -12.45 22.00
CA TRP A 263 -12.92 -13.34 21.10
C TRP A 263 -12.40 -14.78 21.14
N ARG A 264 -13.13 -15.66 21.83
CA ARG A 264 -12.71 -17.06 22.06
C ARG A 264 -13.03 -18.05 20.93
N ASN A 265 -13.84 -17.67 19.94
CA ASN A 265 -14.33 -18.59 18.89
C ASN A 265 -13.35 -18.76 17.71
N GLY A 266 -12.04 -18.58 17.94
CA GLY A 266 -10.96 -18.86 16.98
C GLY A 266 -10.78 -17.80 15.87
N SER A 267 -10.01 -18.17 14.85
CA SER A 267 -9.53 -17.27 13.76
C SER A 267 -10.58 -16.95 12.67
N ASN A 268 -11.83 -17.40 12.80
CA ASN A 268 -12.87 -17.12 11.83
C ASN A 268 -13.53 -15.76 12.08
N TYR A 269 -12.95 -14.70 11.51
CA TYR A 269 -13.45 -13.34 11.70
C TYR A 269 -14.79 -13.05 10.99
N ASN A 270 -15.31 -13.96 10.15
CA ASN A 270 -16.69 -13.83 9.65
C ASN A 270 -17.71 -14.06 10.77
N ARG A 271 -17.43 -15.03 11.67
CA ARG A 271 -18.26 -15.27 12.86
C ARG A 271 -18.15 -14.11 13.85
N LEU A 272 -16.98 -13.47 13.93
CA LEU A 272 -16.76 -12.27 14.74
C LEU A 272 -17.63 -11.11 14.24
N ALA A 273 -17.66 -10.86 12.93
CA ALA A 273 -18.54 -9.85 12.33
C ALA A 273 -20.02 -10.14 12.61
N TYR A 274 -20.43 -11.41 12.46
CA TYR A 274 -21.80 -11.83 12.76
C TYR A 274 -22.16 -11.69 14.25
N ALA A 275 -21.22 -11.97 15.15
CA ALA A 275 -21.42 -11.79 16.60
C ALA A 275 -21.58 -10.31 16.97
N LEU A 276 -20.80 -9.41 16.37
CA LEU A 276 -20.94 -7.97 16.55
C LEU A 276 -22.30 -7.46 16.05
N TYR A 277 -22.82 -8.02 14.95
CA TYR A 277 -24.13 -7.66 14.41
C TYR A 277 -25.30 -8.20 15.24
N SER A 278 -25.22 -9.46 15.69
CA SER A 278 -26.30 -10.14 16.43
C SER A 278 -26.39 -9.73 17.90
N GLN A 279 -25.26 -9.42 18.55
CA GLN A 279 -25.20 -9.10 19.97
C GLN A 279 -24.94 -7.61 20.20
N LYS A 280 -25.82 -6.75 19.67
CA LYS A 280 -25.68 -5.28 19.76
C LYS A 280 -25.63 -4.77 21.20
N ASP A 281 -26.29 -5.47 22.12
CA ASP A 281 -26.32 -5.09 23.54
C ASP A 281 -25.05 -5.47 24.28
N LYS A 282 -24.11 -6.21 23.67
CA LYS A 282 -22.91 -6.74 24.34
C LYS A 282 -21.60 -6.13 23.82
N TYR A 283 -21.51 -5.85 22.52
CA TYR A 283 -20.28 -5.39 21.89
C TYR A 283 -20.55 -4.18 21.00
N ASP A 284 -19.74 -3.14 21.12
CA ASP A 284 -19.93 -1.89 20.38
C ASP A 284 -18.99 -1.81 19.16
N ALA A 285 -17.78 -2.37 19.29
CA ALA A 285 -16.77 -2.41 18.26
C ALA A 285 -15.97 -3.71 18.29
N ALA A 286 -15.22 -4.00 17.22
CA ALA A 286 -14.21 -5.03 17.22
C ALA A 286 -12.88 -4.57 16.59
N VAL A 287 -11.78 -4.95 17.22
CA VAL A 287 -10.41 -4.50 16.93
C VAL A 287 -9.47 -5.69 16.82
N GLY A 288 -8.58 -5.64 15.82
CA GLY A 288 -7.56 -6.64 15.60
C GLY A 288 -6.99 -6.59 14.18
N ASP A 289 -6.32 -7.66 13.81
CA ASP A 289 -5.78 -8.02 12.50
C ASP A 289 -6.91 -8.38 11.48
N ILE A 290 -7.93 -7.52 11.39
CA ILE A 290 -9.19 -7.83 10.71
C ILE A 290 -9.22 -7.18 9.33
N THR A 291 -9.11 -8.00 8.29
CA THR A 291 -9.22 -7.49 6.91
C THR A 291 -10.66 -7.18 6.49
N ILE A 292 -10.80 -6.06 5.79
CA ILE A 292 -12.08 -5.60 5.23
C ILE A 292 -12.46 -6.51 4.05
N THR A 293 -13.62 -7.17 4.13
CA THR A 293 -14.13 -8.03 3.04
C THR A 293 -15.61 -7.77 2.82
N ALA A 294 -16.07 -7.99 1.57
CA ALA A 294 -17.46 -7.76 1.17
C ALA A 294 -18.47 -8.58 1.99
N ASN A 295 -18.12 -9.81 2.35
CA ASN A 295 -19.00 -10.66 3.18
C ASN A 295 -19.16 -10.10 4.61
N ARG A 296 -18.09 -9.55 5.18
CA ARG A 296 -18.14 -8.95 6.54
C ARG A 296 -18.89 -7.62 6.52
N SER A 297 -18.72 -6.81 5.47
CA SER A 297 -19.39 -5.50 5.35
C SER A 297 -20.90 -5.57 5.19
N MET A 298 -21.48 -6.76 4.95
CA MET A 298 -22.93 -6.95 5.00
C MET A 298 -23.48 -6.78 6.43
N TYR A 299 -22.71 -7.20 7.43
CA TYR A 299 -23.12 -7.27 8.84
C TYR A 299 -22.64 -6.06 9.68
N VAL A 300 -21.47 -5.51 9.36
CA VAL A 300 -20.79 -4.49 10.17
C VAL A 300 -20.27 -3.36 9.28
N ASP A 301 -20.10 -2.17 9.85
CA ASP A 301 -19.46 -1.06 9.16
C ASP A 301 -17.98 -1.02 9.55
N PHE A 302 -17.12 -0.82 8.55
CA PHE A 302 -15.68 -0.72 8.75
C PHE A 302 -15.21 0.73 8.75
N THR A 303 -14.18 1.01 9.53
CA THR A 303 -13.41 2.24 9.38
C THR A 303 -12.58 2.22 8.09
N MET A 304 -12.03 3.37 7.71
CA MET A 304 -10.96 3.41 6.72
C MET A 304 -9.79 2.50 7.15
N PRO A 305 -9.15 1.82 6.18
CA PRO A 305 -8.07 0.89 6.48
C PRO A 305 -6.83 1.63 6.97
N PHE A 306 -6.24 1.12 8.06
CA PHE A 306 -5.08 1.72 8.70
C PHE A 306 -3.76 1.03 8.33
N THR A 307 -3.80 -0.13 7.68
CA THR A 307 -2.59 -0.80 7.15
C THR A 307 -2.48 -0.66 5.65
N GLU A 308 -1.30 -0.97 5.14
CA GLU A 308 -1.10 -1.20 3.72
C GLU A 308 -2.03 -2.31 3.20
N MET A 309 -2.44 -2.14 1.96
CA MET A 309 -3.30 -3.01 1.19
C MET A 309 -2.44 -3.94 0.33
N GLY A 310 -2.69 -5.24 0.38
CA GLY A 310 -2.07 -6.17 -0.56
C GLY A 310 -1.60 -7.49 0.03
N LEU A 311 -1.34 -8.43 -0.87
CA LEU A 311 -0.60 -9.66 -0.58
C LEU A 311 0.87 -9.46 -0.93
N GLY A 312 1.74 -9.93 -0.06
CA GLY A 312 3.14 -10.14 -0.40
C GLY A 312 3.44 -11.61 -0.66
N THR A 313 4.59 -11.85 -1.28
CA THR A 313 5.23 -13.15 -1.33
C THR A 313 6.63 -13.06 -0.72
N VAL A 314 6.93 -13.92 0.24
CA VAL A 314 8.24 -14.02 0.87
C VAL A 314 8.89 -15.35 0.51
N ALA A 315 10.18 -15.30 0.19
CA ALA A 315 11.01 -16.45 -0.12
C ALA A 315 12.31 -16.40 0.72
N PRO A 316 13.00 -17.54 0.93
CA PRO A 316 14.33 -17.53 1.50
C PRO A 316 15.27 -16.72 0.63
N LYS A 317 16.12 -15.90 1.26
CA LYS A 317 17.13 -15.13 0.54
C LYS A 317 18.21 -16.10 0.04
N GLU A 318 18.40 -16.15 -1.28
CA GLU A 318 19.47 -16.98 -1.83
C GLU A 318 20.85 -16.43 -1.45
N THR A 319 21.56 -17.17 -0.60
CA THR A 319 22.93 -16.89 -0.17
C THR A 319 23.92 -17.88 -0.79
N ASN A 320 23.66 -18.36 -2.00
CA ASN A 320 24.58 -19.29 -2.65
C ASN A 320 25.87 -18.55 -3.02
N MET A 321 27.04 -19.11 -2.70
CA MET A 321 28.36 -18.52 -3.05
C MET A 321 28.78 -18.86 -4.49
N TRP A 322 28.05 -19.79 -5.13
CA TRP A 322 28.35 -20.34 -6.46
C TRP A 322 27.42 -19.80 -7.55
N VAL A 323 26.89 -18.58 -7.38
CA VAL A 323 25.92 -17.98 -8.33
C VAL A 323 26.45 -17.94 -9.76
N PHE A 324 27.76 -17.81 -9.94
CA PHE A 324 28.38 -17.73 -11.26
C PHE A 324 28.30 -19.02 -12.11
N PHE A 325 27.89 -20.17 -11.54
CA PHE A 325 27.63 -21.41 -12.30
C PHE A 325 26.18 -21.53 -12.81
N HIS A 326 25.21 -20.85 -12.17
CA HIS A 326 23.80 -20.89 -12.54
C HIS A 326 23.42 -20.38 -13.94
N PRO A 327 24.13 -19.42 -14.57
CA PRO A 327 23.73 -18.89 -15.87
C PRO A 327 23.74 -19.90 -17.03
N LEU A 328 24.40 -21.06 -16.86
CA LEU A 328 24.46 -22.14 -17.83
C LEU A 328 24.10 -23.46 -17.14
N THR A 329 23.32 -24.31 -17.81
CA THR A 329 22.96 -25.63 -17.29
C THR A 329 24.19 -26.55 -17.21
N ARG A 330 24.14 -27.56 -16.34
CA ARG A 330 25.23 -28.53 -16.17
C ARG A 330 25.55 -29.25 -17.49
N ASP A 331 24.52 -29.60 -18.24
CA ASP A 331 24.67 -30.28 -19.54
C ASP A 331 25.41 -29.40 -20.55
N LEU A 332 25.12 -28.10 -20.56
CA LEU A 332 25.79 -27.14 -21.44
C LEU A 332 27.25 -26.93 -21.00
N TRP A 333 27.52 -26.81 -19.70
CA TRP A 333 28.89 -26.75 -19.16
C TRP A 333 29.74 -27.95 -19.59
N ILE A 334 29.22 -29.17 -19.43
CA ILE A 334 29.91 -30.41 -19.79
C ILE A 334 30.11 -30.48 -21.31
N THR A 335 29.08 -30.13 -22.09
CA THR A 335 29.16 -30.12 -23.56
C THR A 335 30.20 -29.11 -24.05
N SER A 336 30.19 -27.89 -23.53
CA SER A 336 31.20 -26.87 -23.87
C SER A 336 32.61 -27.32 -23.50
N ALA A 337 32.81 -27.96 -22.34
CA ALA A 337 34.10 -28.52 -21.95
C ALA A 337 34.55 -29.66 -22.89
N ALA A 338 33.64 -30.54 -23.31
CA ALA A 338 33.93 -31.61 -24.25
C ALA A 338 34.33 -31.08 -25.63
N PHE A 339 33.56 -30.14 -26.19
CA PHE A 339 33.88 -29.50 -27.47
C PHE A 339 35.17 -28.67 -27.41
N PHE A 340 35.48 -28.05 -26.28
CA PHE A 340 36.75 -27.36 -26.06
C PHE A 340 37.94 -28.32 -26.21
N VAL A 341 37.90 -29.49 -25.55
CA VAL A 341 38.95 -30.51 -25.65
C VAL A 341 39.02 -31.09 -27.07
N LEU A 342 37.87 -31.35 -27.69
CA LEU A 342 37.76 -31.85 -29.06
C LEU A 342 38.40 -30.88 -30.08
N THR A 343 38.11 -29.59 -29.99
CA THR A 343 38.69 -28.58 -30.90
C THR A 343 40.20 -28.49 -30.72
N GLY A 344 40.70 -28.48 -29.47
CA GLY A 344 42.14 -28.52 -29.20
C GLY A 344 42.81 -29.76 -29.79
N PHE A 345 42.15 -30.92 -29.70
CA PHE A 345 42.62 -32.18 -30.29
C PHE A 345 42.64 -32.15 -31.83
N ILE A 346 41.59 -31.61 -32.47
CA ILE A 346 41.50 -31.49 -33.94
C ILE A 346 42.60 -30.55 -34.45
N VAL A 347 42.79 -29.39 -33.81
CA VAL A 347 43.86 -28.45 -34.18
C VAL A 347 45.23 -29.09 -34.02
N TRP A 348 45.46 -29.81 -32.91
CA TRP A 348 46.68 -30.57 -32.71
C TRP A 348 46.91 -31.61 -33.79
N LEU A 349 45.87 -32.38 -34.18
CA LEU A 349 45.97 -33.39 -35.23
C LEU A 349 46.36 -32.79 -36.59
N ILE A 350 45.82 -31.62 -36.92
CA ILE A 350 46.10 -30.90 -38.17
C ILE A 350 47.49 -30.26 -38.17
N GLU A 351 47.94 -29.66 -37.07
CA GLU A 351 49.19 -28.90 -37.00
C GLU A 351 50.42 -29.77 -36.64
N LYS A 352 50.23 -30.89 -35.93
CA LYS A 352 51.31 -31.81 -35.53
C LYS A 352 52.27 -32.22 -36.66
N PRO A 353 51.82 -32.51 -37.89
CA PRO A 353 52.73 -32.98 -38.95
C PRO A 353 53.73 -31.92 -39.42
N LYS A 354 53.38 -30.63 -39.40
CA LYS A 354 54.13 -29.57 -40.08
C LYS A 354 54.69 -28.50 -39.14
N ASN A 355 54.03 -28.26 -38.01
CA ASN A 355 54.37 -27.16 -37.12
C ASN A 355 55.28 -27.65 -35.98
N LYS A 356 56.51 -27.11 -35.91
CA LYS A 356 57.50 -27.46 -34.87
C LYS A 356 57.04 -27.06 -33.47
N ASP A 357 56.17 -26.04 -33.36
CA ASP A 357 55.63 -25.57 -32.08
C ASP A 357 54.71 -26.62 -31.43
N PHE A 358 54.07 -27.47 -32.23
CA PHE A 358 53.18 -28.57 -31.80
C PHE A 358 53.90 -29.93 -31.65
N GLN A 359 55.23 -29.96 -31.83
CA GLN A 359 56.07 -31.14 -31.70
C GLN A 359 56.87 -31.12 -30.38
N GLY A 360 57.01 -32.28 -29.74
CA GLY A 360 57.73 -32.40 -28.47
C GLY A 360 57.36 -33.66 -27.67
N SER A 361 57.83 -33.71 -26.42
CA SER A 361 57.47 -34.77 -25.46
C SER A 361 55.95 -34.80 -25.20
N TRP A 362 55.40 -35.99 -24.89
CA TRP A 362 53.97 -36.22 -24.66
C TRP A 362 53.34 -35.25 -23.65
N SER A 363 54.05 -34.91 -22.56
CA SER A 363 53.58 -33.94 -21.57
C SER A 363 53.48 -32.51 -22.12
N LYS A 364 54.41 -32.13 -23.01
CA LYS A 364 54.40 -30.81 -23.68
C LYS A 364 53.24 -30.73 -24.68
N GLN A 365 52.95 -31.82 -25.39
CA GLN A 365 51.85 -31.88 -26.36
C GLN A 365 50.48 -31.76 -25.69
N ILE A 366 50.26 -32.47 -24.59
CA ILE A 366 49.03 -32.33 -23.79
C ILE A 366 48.89 -30.90 -23.25
N GLY A 367 50.00 -30.33 -22.75
CA GLY A 367 50.03 -28.93 -22.31
C GLY A 367 49.61 -27.95 -23.40
N ILE A 368 50.10 -28.13 -24.64
CA ILE A 368 49.74 -27.28 -25.79
C ILE A 368 48.27 -27.44 -26.16
N ILE A 369 47.69 -28.65 -26.14
CA ILE A 369 46.25 -28.87 -26.42
C ILE A 369 45.37 -28.06 -25.47
N PHE A 370 45.63 -28.15 -24.17
CA PHE A 370 44.86 -27.41 -23.16
C PHE A 370 45.14 -25.90 -23.17
N TRP A 371 46.41 -25.50 -23.35
CA TRP A 371 46.82 -24.10 -23.36
C TRP A 371 46.32 -23.35 -24.60
N PHE A 372 46.43 -23.97 -25.78
CA PHE A 372 45.90 -23.40 -27.03
C PHE A 372 44.39 -23.21 -26.96
N GLY A 373 43.66 -24.23 -26.50
CA GLY A 373 42.21 -24.12 -26.29
C GLY A 373 41.86 -22.95 -25.37
N PHE A 374 42.56 -22.81 -24.24
CA PHE A 374 42.30 -21.76 -23.25
C PHE A 374 42.61 -20.36 -23.82
N SER A 375 43.69 -20.25 -24.59
CA SER A 375 44.10 -19.06 -25.33
C SER A 375 43.01 -18.54 -26.27
N THR A 376 42.25 -19.42 -26.93
CA THR A 376 41.12 -19.02 -27.80
C THR A 376 39.94 -18.43 -27.03
N LEU A 377 39.76 -18.80 -25.76
CA LEU A 377 38.63 -18.36 -24.93
C LEU A 377 38.83 -16.94 -24.38
N VAL A 378 40.09 -16.54 -24.16
CA VAL A 378 40.49 -15.23 -23.60
C VAL A 378 41.00 -14.27 -24.69
N TYR A 379 40.83 -14.58 -25.97
CA TYR A 379 41.36 -13.78 -27.10
C TYR A 379 42.89 -13.61 -27.11
N ALA A 380 43.63 -14.48 -26.41
CA ALA A 380 45.08 -14.41 -26.31
C ALA A 380 45.73 -15.33 -27.34
N HIS A 381 45.65 -15.00 -28.63
CA HIS A 381 46.26 -15.81 -29.70
C HIS A 381 47.78 -15.62 -29.74
N ARG A 382 48.53 -16.62 -29.26
CA ARG A 382 50.00 -16.58 -29.23
C ARG A 382 50.65 -17.48 -30.28
N GLU A 383 49.97 -18.54 -30.74
CA GLU A 383 50.54 -19.53 -31.67
C GLU A 383 50.15 -19.25 -33.11
N LYS A 384 51.14 -19.29 -34.01
CA LYS A 384 50.94 -19.05 -35.45
C LYS A 384 50.47 -20.34 -36.13
N LEU A 385 49.22 -20.35 -36.57
CA LEU A 385 48.65 -21.47 -37.34
C LEU A 385 49.16 -21.46 -38.78
N GLN A 386 49.73 -22.58 -39.22
CA GLN A 386 50.27 -22.75 -40.57
C GLN A 386 49.24 -23.30 -41.55
N HIS A 387 48.31 -24.15 -41.11
CA HIS A 387 47.29 -24.74 -41.97
C HIS A 387 46.04 -23.87 -42.08
N ASN A 388 45.58 -23.63 -43.31
CA ASN A 388 44.32 -22.92 -43.58
C ASN A 388 43.09 -23.67 -43.00
N LEU A 389 43.15 -25.01 -42.95
CA LEU A 389 42.11 -25.84 -42.31
C LEU A 389 42.02 -25.60 -40.79
N SER A 390 43.17 -25.47 -40.12
CA SER A 390 43.21 -25.14 -38.69
C SER A 390 42.63 -23.75 -38.42
N ARG A 391 42.96 -22.76 -39.27
CA ARG A 391 42.36 -21.42 -39.21
C ARG A 391 40.84 -21.45 -39.36
N PHE A 392 40.31 -22.27 -40.26
CA PHE A 392 38.86 -22.42 -40.43
C PHE A 392 38.21 -22.98 -39.16
N VAL A 393 38.73 -24.10 -38.63
CA VAL A 393 38.21 -24.72 -37.39
C VAL A 393 38.24 -23.73 -36.22
N VAL A 394 39.36 -23.01 -36.05
CA VAL A 394 39.51 -22.01 -34.99
C VAL A 394 38.56 -20.82 -35.18
N THR A 395 38.34 -20.36 -36.42
CA THR A 395 37.40 -19.26 -36.70
C THR A 395 35.97 -19.63 -36.32
N VAL A 396 35.52 -20.84 -36.67
CA VAL A 396 34.19 -21.35 -36.29
C VAL A 396 34.09 -21.51 -34.77
N TRP A 397 35.13 -22.03 -34.12
CA TRP A 397 35.17 -22.19 -32.67
C TRP A 397 35.11 -20.85 -31.93
N VAL A 398 35.89 -19.85 -32.36
CA VAL A 398 35.86 -18.50 -31.77
C VAL A 398 34.47 -17.89 -31.89
N PHE A 399 33.76 -18.09 -33.01
CA PHE A 399 32.38 -17.64 -33.16
C PHE A 399 31.43 -18.33 -32.15
N ALA A 400 31.59 -19.63 -31.93
CA ALA A 400 30.80 -20.35 -30.92
C ALA A 400 31.09 -19.84 -29.49
N VAL A 401 32.36 -19.60 -29.15
CA VAL A 401 32.77 -19.03 -27.86
C VAL A 401 32.26 -17.60 -27.67
N LEU A 402 32.25 -16.77 -28.73
CA LEU A 402 31.63 -15.45 -28.71
C LEU A 402 30.17 -15.51 -28.30
N ILE A 403 29.39 -16.40 -28.93
CA ILE A 403 27.97 -16.56 -28.61
C ILE A 403 27.81 -17.05 -27.18
N LEU A 404 28.58 -18.06 -26.75
CA LEU A 404 28.50 -18.58 -25.38
C LEU A 404 28.84 -17.54 -24.32
N THR A 405 29.90 -16.74 -24.53
CA THR A 405 30.31 -15.67 -23.60
C THR A 405 29.30 -14.52 -23.59
N ALA A 406 28.79 -14.09 -24.75
CA ALA A 406 27.74 -13.07 -24.84
C ALA A 406 26.45 -13.55 -24.14
N SER A 407 26.00 -14.77 -24.40
CA SER A 407 24.83 -15.36 -23.72
C SER A 407 25.05 -15.50 -22.22
N TYR A 408 26.23 -15.94 -21.76
CA TYR A 408 26.57 -16.03 -20.34
C TYR A 408 26.49 -14.66 -19.66
N THR A 409 27.07 -13.62 -20.27
CA THR A 409 27.00 -12.26 -19.70
C THR A 409 25.58 -11.72 -19.70
N ALA A 410 24.78 -11.98 -20.73
CA ALA A 410 23.38 -11.58 -20.79
C ALA A 410 22.50 -12.29 -19.74
N THR A 411 22.69 -13.60 -19.52
CA THR A 411 21.93 -14.35 -18.51
C THR A 411 22.38 -13.98 -17.09
N LEU A 412 23.68 -13.82 -16.86
CA LEU A 412 24.19 -13.37 -15.56
C LEU A 412 23.72 -11.96 -15.21
N THR A 413 23.77 -11.03 -16.17
CA THR A 413 23.26 -9.66 -15.96
C THR A 413 21.77 -9.66 -15.70
N SER A 414 20.97 -10.41 -16.47
CA SER A 414 19.54 -10.60 -16.21
C SER A 414 19.28 -11.14 -14.79
N MET A 415 19.99 -12.19 -14.35
CA MET A 415 19.85 -12.71 -12.98
C MET A 415 20.27 -11.72 -11.89
N MET A 416 21.20 -10.81 -12.19
CA MET A 416 21.66 -9.78 -11.25
C MET A 416 20.72 -8.58 -11.18
N THR A 417 20.05 -8.23 -12.29
CA THR A 417 19.14 -7.08 -12.39
C THR A 417 17.71 -7.45 -12.01
N VAL A 418 17.30 -8.67 -12.31
CA VAL A 418 15.94 -9.15 -12.13
C VAL A 418 15.88 -10.03 -10.89
N GLN A 419 15.48 -9.46 -9.75
CA GLN A 419 14.97 -10.24 -8.61
C GLN A 419 13.57 -10.85 -8.90
N GLN A 420 13.22 -11.11 -10.16
CA GLN A 420 11.98 -11.80 -10.49
C GLN A 420 12.23 -13.29 -10.37
N ILE A 421 11.73 -13.86 -9.29
CA ILE A 421 11.33 -15.26 -9.30
C ILE A 421 10.12 -15.32 -10.24
N GLN A 422 10.33 -15.83 -11.45
CA GLN A 422 9.22 -16.35 -12.25
C GLN A 422 8.61 -17.50 -11.44
N PHE A 423 7.43 -17.23 -10.87
CA PHE A 423 6.63 -18.23 -10.19
C PHE A 423 6.31 -19.35 -11.19
N ASN A 424 7.02 -20.47 -11.13
CA ASN A 424 6.55 -21.69 -11.76
C ASN A 424 5.46 -22.26 -10.87
N SER A 425 4.26 -21.66 -10.98
CA SER A 425 3.09 -21.96 -10.14
C SER A 425 2.66 -23.43 -10.17
N ASN A 426 3.18 -24.23 -11.08
CA ASN A 426 2.77 -25.61 -11.28
C ASN A 426 3.63 -26.64 -10.54
N GLU A 427 4.77 -26.26 -9.92
CA GLU A 427 5.64 -27.24 -9.23
C GLU A 427 5.96 -26.88 -7.78
N ASP A 428 5.76 -25.63 -7.37
CA ASP A 428 6.16 -25.16 -6.04
C ASP A 428 5.08 -25.31 -4.96
N SER A 429 5.53 -25.67 -3.75
CA SER A 429 4.69 -25.77 -2.56
C SER A 429 4.57 -24.42 -1.85
N VAL A 430 3.35 -24.05 -1.47
CA VAL A 430 3.04 -22.68 -1.02
C VAL A 430 2.51 -22.65 0.40
N GLY A 431 3.16 -21.87 1.26
CA GLY A 431 2.67 -21.59 2.61
C GLY A 431 1.69 -20.42 2.61
N HIS A 432 0.66 -20.50 3.45
CA HIS A 432 -0.25 -19.38 3.70
C HIS A 432 -0.83 -19.42 5.11
N LEU A 433 -1.40 -18.31 5.58
CA LEU A 433 -2.09 -18.29 6.87
C LEU A 433 -3.32 -19.21 6.86
N SER A 434 -3.37 -20.16 7.78
CA SER A 434 -4.53 -21.01 7.99
C SER A 434 -5.76 -20.17 8.33
N GLY A 435 -6.84 -20.41 7.60
CA GLY A 435 -8.10 -19.66 7.76
C GLY A 435 -8.10 -18.27 7.13
N SER A 436 -7.01 -17.81 6.51
CA SER A 436 -7.04 -16.57 5.72
C SER A 436 -7.83 -16.77 4.44
N LEU A 437 -8.96 -16.07 4.34
CA LEU A 437 -9.80 -16.04 3.15
C LEU A 437 -9.07 -15.39 1.98
N ILE A 438 -8.23 -14.41 2.26
CA ILE A 438 -7.53 -13.61 1.26
C ILE A 438 -6.41 -14.41 0.62
N ALA A 439 -5.60 -15.10 1.43
CA ALA A 439 -4.59 -16.00 0.91
C ALA A 439 -5.25 -17.13 0.09
N LYS A 440 -6.37 -17.70 0.57
CA LYS A 440 -7.12 -18.72 -0.18
C LYS A 440 -7.64 -18.20 -1.52
N MET A 441 -8.17 -16.97 -1.57
CA MET A 441 -8.61 -16.34 -2.83
C MET A 441 -7.45 -16.17 -3.81
N ALA A 442 -6.29 -15.71 -3.34
CA ALA A 442 -5.09 -15.54 -4.16
C ALA A 442 -4.63 -16.89 -4.76
N LEU A 443 -4.66 -17.96 -3.97
CA LEU A 443 -4.29 -19.33 -4.37
C LEU A 443 -5.29 -20.03 -5.30
N THR A 444 -6.55 -19.55 -5.33
CA THR A 444 -7.58 -20.06 -6.27
C THR A 444 -7.62 -19.30 -7.59
N SER A 445 -6.86 -18.22 -7.73
CA SER A 445 -6.86 -17.40 -8.94
C SER A 445 -6.24 -18.16 -10.13
N PRO A 446 -6.76 -18.00 -11.36
CA PRO A 446 -6.27 -18.76 -12.52
C PRO A 446 -4.81 -18.46 -12.88
N ARG A 447 -4.24 -17.35 -12.38
CA ARG A 447 -2.83 -16.97 -12.59
C ARG A 447 -1.88 -17.60 -11.58
N PHE A 448 -2.40 -18.18 -10.49
CA PHE A 448 -1.60 -18.66 -9.37
C PHE A 448 -2.30 -19.84 -8.72
N ARG A 449 -2.06 -21.04 -9.25
CA ARG A 449 -2.72 -22.26 -8.81
C ARG A 449 -1.68 -23.31 -8.40
N PRO A 450 -1.18 -23.22 -7.16
CA PRO A 450 -0.16 -24.15 -6.69
C PRO A 450 -0.69 -25.57 -6.58
N THR A 451 0.19 -26.54 -6.80
CA THR A 451 -0.10 -27.97 -6.67
C THR A 451 -0.31 -28.38 -5.22
N ASN A 452 0.49 -27.84 -4.30
CA ASN A 452 0.42 -28.12 -2.87
C ASN A 452 0.39 -26.83 -2.05
N THR A 453 -0.58 -26.73 -1.14
CA THR A 453 -0.71 -25.60 -0.22
C THR A 453 -0.61 -26.10 1.22
N LYS A 454 0.07 -25.32 2.07
CA LYS A 454 0.23 -25.63 3.49
C LYS A 454 -0.28 -24.46 4.32
N GLY A 455 -1.32 -24.72 5.09
CA GLY A 455 -1.81 -23.76 6.08
C GLY A 455 -0.88 -23.72 7.30
N LEU A 456 -0.37 -22.54 7.60
CA LEU A 456 0.54 -22.27 8.72
C LEU A 456 -0.12 -21.24 9.65
N ASN A 457 0.19 -21.27 10.95
CA ASN A 457 -0.50 -20.45 11.96
C ASN A 457 0.37 -19.36 12.58
N THR A 458 1.67 -19.58 12.71
CA THR A 458 2.57 -18.68 13.45
C THR A 458 3.73 -18.23 12.58
N SER A 459 4.34 -17.08 12.93
CA SER A 459 5.55 -16.59 12.26
C SER A 459 6.73 -17.59 12.36
N ILE A 460 6.81 -18.36 13.44
CA ILE A 460 7.83 -19.40 13.64
C ILE A 460 7.61 -20.55 12.66
N GLU A 461 6.37 -21.01 12.50
CA GLU A 461 6.02 -22.03 11.50
C GLU A 461 6.33 -21.56 10.07
N TYR A 462 6.12 -20.27 9.79
CA TYR A 462 6.47 -19.67 8.50
C TYR A 462 7.96 -19.81 8.23
N ALA A 463 8.79 -19.40 9.20
CA ALA A 463 10.23 -19.47 9.09
C ALA A 463 10.73 -20.91 8.96
N GLN A 464 10.21 -21.83 9.77
CA GLN A 464 10.59 -23.24 9.71
C GLN A 464 10.18 -23.90 8.39
N ALA A 465 9.00 -23.58 7.86
CA ALA A 465 8.55 -24.14 6.60
C ALA A 465 9.42 -23.68 5.42
N LEU A 466 9.84 -22.41 5.41
CA LEU A 466 10.75 -21.86 4.39
C LEU A 466 12.18 -22.41 4.54
N LEU A 467 12.70 -22.52 5.76
CA LEU A 467 14.07 -23.00 5.99
C LEU A 467 14.23 -24.51 5.76
N ASN A 468 13.20 -25.30 6.06
CA ASN A 468 13.20 -26.74 5.84
C ASN A 468 12.86 -27.13 4.38
N ASN A 469 12.71 -26.16 3.47
CA ASN A 469 12.23 -26.35 2.10
C ASN A 469 10.89 -27.13 2.02
N SER A 470 10.05 -27.02 3.06
CA SER A 470 8.69 -27.59 3.04
C SER A 470 7.75 -26.76 2.20
N VAL A 471 8.03 -25.47 2.05
CA VAL A 471 7.37 -24.53 1.14
C VAL A 471 8.44 -23.70 0.44
N SER A 472 8.29 -23.50 -0.87
CA SER A 472 9.22 -22.67 -1.66
C SER A 472 9.02 -21.18 -1.35
N PHE A 473 7.78 -20.78 -1.07
CA PHE A 473 7.42 -19.40 -0.76
C PHE A 473 6.16 -19.33 0.11
N ILE A 474 6.00 -18.20 0.80
CA ILE A 474 4.81 -17.88 1.60
C ILE A 474 4.08 -16.71 0.97
N VAL A 475 2.76 -16.87 0.79
CA VAL A 475 1.88 -15.83 0.28
C VAL A 475 0.88 -15.44 1.35
N ASP A 476 0.90 -14.17 1.74
CA ASP A 476 0.04 -13.66 2.80
C ASP A 476 -0.11 -12.14 2.74
N GLU A 477 -0.95 -11.57 3.60
CA GLU A 477 -1.13 -10.13 3.73
C GLU A 477 0.16 -9.45 4.23
N LEU A 478 0.45 -8.25 3.71
CA LEU A 478 1.70 -7.54 3.98
C LEU A 478 2.05 -7.39 5.48
N PRO A 479 1.11 -7.05 6.40
CA PRO A 479 1.45 -6.90 7.81
C PRO A 479 2.03 -8.17 8.44
N TYR A 480 1.53 -9.36 8.09
CA TYR A 480 2.06 -10.63 8.61
C TYR A 480 3.47 -10.91 8.09
N LEU A 481 3.71 -10.60 6.81
CA LEU A 481 5.02 -10.78 6.20
C LEU A 481 6.05 -9.79 6.74
N LYS A 482 5.65 -8.55 7.04
CA LYS A 482 6.50 -7.57 7.73
C LYS A 482 6.95 -8.12 9.09
N VAL A 483 6.05 -8.73 9.87
CA VAL A 483 6.44 -9.38 11.14
C VAL A 483 7.50 -10.47 10.92
N LEU A 484 7.31 -11.34 9.92
CA LEU A 484 8.26 -12.41 9.61
C LEU A 484 9.66 -11.88 9.27
N LEU A 485 9.73 -10.83 8.44
CA LEU A 485 11.01 -10.22 8.03
C LEU A 485 11.76 -9.61 9.22
N VAL A 486 11.03 -9.08 10.19
CA VAL A 486 11.59 -8.43 11.39
C VAL A 486 12.08 -9.46 12.41
N GLU A 487 11.36 -10.56 12.59
CA GLU A 487 11.77 -11.63 13.50
C GLU A 487 12.99 -12.40 12.98
N HIS A 488 13.20 -12.38 11.66
CA HIS A 488 14.29 -13.10 11.00
C HIS A 488 15.05 -12.22 10.00
N PRO A 489 15.81 -11.23 10.51
CA PRO A 489 16.50 -10.25 9.68
C PRO A 489 17.49 -10.93 8.74
N GLY A 490 17.44 -10.57 7.45
CA GLY A 490 18.40 -11.00 6.43
C GLY A 490 18.28 -12.45 5.95
N LYS A 491 17.37 -13.27 6.51
CA LYS A 491 17.13 -14.66 6.07
C LYS A 491 16.12 -14.78 4.94
N PHE A 492 15.18 -13.84 4.88
CA PHE A 492 14.07 -13.86 3.95
C PHE A 492 14.04 -12.55 3.14
N LEU A 493 13.43 -12.62 1.95
CA LEU A 493 13.25 -11.48 1.06
C LEU A 493 11.78 -11.41 0.63
N MET A 494 11.21 -10.20 0.61
CA MET A 494 9.93 -9.96 -0.05
C MET A 494 10.16 -9.86 -1.56
N VAL A 495 9.58 -10.80 -2.30
CA VAL A 495 9.81 -10.96 -3.75
C VAL A 495 8.81 -10.16 -4.57
N LYS A 496 7.57 -10.09 -4.09
CA LYS A 496 6.49 -9.41 -4.80
C LYS A 496 5.44 -8.90 -3.81
N ALA A 497 4.92 -7.71 -4.05
CA ALA A 497 3.70 -7.20 -3.43
C ALA A 497 2.64 -6.98 -4.51
N GLN A 498 1.40 -7.43 -4.26
CA GLN A 498 0.23 -7.20 -5.10
C GLN A 498 -0.80 -6.43 -4.29
N CYS A 499 -1.12 -5.21 -4.69
CA CYS A 499 -2.09 -4.34 -4.01
C CYS A 499 -3.55 -4.64 -4.39
N ASN A 500 -3.91 -5.92 -4.57
CA ASN A 500 -5.23 -6.31 -5.06
C ASN A 500 -6.27 -6.53 -3.94
N THR A 501 -5.88 -6.30 -2.68
CA THR A 501 -6.70 -6.66 -1.50
C THR A 501 -6.77 -5.53 -0.51
N ASN A 502 -7.83 -5.52 0.29
CA ASN A 502 -8.04 -4.48 1.29
C ASN A 502 -7.09 -4.66 2.49
N GLY A 503 -6.86 -3.58 3.23
CA GLY A 503 -6.08 -3.60 4.48
C GLY A 503 -6.95 -3.92 5.69
N PHE A 504 -6.35 -3.86 6.87
CA PHE A 504 -7.06 -4.02 8.13
C PHE A 504 -7.89 -2.78 8.46
N GLY A 505 -9.07 -3.00 9.01
CA GLY A 505 -9.98 -1.96 9.48
C GLY A 505 -10.69 -2.38 10.77
N PHE A 506 -11.10 -1.40 11.57
CA PHE A 506 -11.89 -1.66 12.77
C PHE A 506 -13.35 -1.84 12.41
N MET A 507 -14.03 -2.78 13.07
CA MET A 507 -15.44 -3.03 12.88
C MET A 507 -16.25 -2.29 13.93
N PHE A 508 -17.36 -1.71 13.52
CA PHE A 508 -18.38 -1.20 14.42
C PHE A 508 -19.74 -1.76 14.00
N GLN A 509 -20.72 -1.66 14.90
CA GLN A 509 -22.10 -1.95 14.53
C GLN A 509 -22.52 -1.10 13.31
N LYS A 510 -23.40 -1.67 12.49
CA LYS A 510 -23.90 -1.00 11.28
C LYS A 510 -24.65 0.30 11.65
N GLY A 511 -24.25 1.41 11.04
CA GLY A 511 -24.77 2.75 11.31
C GLY A 511 -24.16 3.46 12.53
N HIS A 512 -23.11 2.92 13.15
CA HIS A 512 -22.55 3.49 14.38
C HIS A 512 -21.84 4.84 14.13
N GLU A 513 -22.18 5.87 14.91
CA GLU A 513 -21.68 7.25 14.73
C GLU A 513 -20.14 7.38 14.78
N LEU A 514 -19.46 6.47 15.48
CA LEU A 514 -18.00 6.48 15.58
C LEU A 514 -17.27 6.09 14.30
N VAL A 515 -17.89 5.38 13.36
CA VAL A 515 -17.21 4.92 12.13
C VAL A 515 -16.59 6.08 11.33
N PRO A 516 -17.35 7.13 10.95
CA PRO A 516 -16.77 8.27 10.23
C PRO A 516 -15.78 9.07 11.09
N LEU A 517 -16.01 9.14 12.40
CA LEU A 517 -15.17 9.89 13.33
C LEU A 517 -13.80 9.23 13.54
N VAL A 518 -13.77 7.92 13.76
CA VAL A 518 -12.55 7.12 13.90
C VAL A 518 -11.83 7.03 12.56
N SER A 519 -12.54 6.92 11.44
CA SER A 519 -11.93 6.97 10.10
C SER A 519 -11.20 8.29 9.86
N LYS A 520 -11.78 9.42 10.28
CA LYS A 520 -11.10 10.72 10.25
C LYS A 520 -9.88 10.75 11.19
N GLY A 521 -9.98 10.11 12.36
CA GLY A 521 -8.84 9.91 13.26
C GLY A 521 -7.68 9.16 12.59
N ILE A 522 -7.96 8.06 11.89
CA ILE A 522 -6.97 7.28 11.14
C ILE A 522 -6.34 8.12 10.02
N LEU A 523 -7.13 8.90 9.27
CA LEU A 523 -6.62 9.82 8.27
C LEU A 523 -5.67 10.85 8.87
N ASN A 524 -6.04 11.45 10.01
CA ASN A 524 -5.17 12.41 10.71
C ASN A 524 -3.85 11.75 11.18
N LEU A 525 -3.88 10.49 11.61
CA LEU A 525 -2.67 9.74 11.97
C LEU A 525 -1.78 9.48 10.76
N ARG A 526 -2.38 9.27 9.57
CA ARG A 526 -1.65 9.12 8.32
C ARG A 526 -1.05 10.44 7.81
N THR A 527 -1.78 11.55 7.90
CA THR A 527 -1.30 12.86 7.44
C THR A 527 -0.27 13.50 8.37
N SER A 528 -0.23 13.11 9.64
CA SER A 528 0.76 13.56 10.62
C SER A 528 1.97 12.64 10.74
N ASP A 529 2.11 11.66 9.85
CA ASP A 529 3.14 10.60 9.84
C ASP A 529 3.24 9.73 11.12
N LYS A 530 2.42 10.00 12.14
CA LYS A 530 2.36 9.21 13.38
C LYS A 530 2.04 7.74 13.13
N LEU A 531 1.24 7.44 12.11
CA LEU A 531 0.92 6.07 11.73
C LEU A 531 2.16 5.32 11.25
N ILE A 532 3.01 5.99 10.47
CA ILE A 532 4.29 5.46 10.01
C ILE A 532 5.22 5.29 11.21
N ASP A 533 5.29 6.26 12.12
CA ASP A 533 6.11 6.14 13.34
C ASP A 533 5.68 4.96 14.22
N MET A 534 4.37 4.73 14.35
CA MET A 534 3.83 3.55 15.03
C MET A 534 4.26 2.28 14.29
N GLU A 535 4.11 2.24 12.97
CA GLU A 535 4.51 1.10 12.15
C GLU A 535 6.00 0.79 12.34
N LYS A 536 6.87 1.80 12.29
CA LYS A 536 8.31 1.64 12.55
C LYS A 536 8.59 1.10 13.94
N ARG A 537 7.91 1.55 14.99
CA ARG A 537 8.12 1.00 16.35
C ARG A 537 7.81 -0.50 16.45
N TRP A 538 6.79 -0.99 15.74
CA TRP A 538 6.39 -2.39 15.81
C TRP A 538 7.11 -3.29 14.79
N PHE A 539 7.46 -2.75 13.62
CA PHE A 539 8.02 -3.49 12.48
C PHE A 539 9.41 -3.02 12.04
N GLU A 540 10.07 -2.10 12.72
CA GLU A 540 11.46 -1.71 12.43
C GLU A 540 12.31 -1.74 13.70
N ASN A 541 13.20 -2.74 13.80
CA ASN A 541 14.50 -2.52 14.42
C ASN A 541 15.49 -2.33 13.26
N GLN A 542 15.86 -1.07 12.97
CA GLN A 542 16.93 -0.68 12.03
C GLN A 542 17.24 -1.68 10.89
N LEU A 543 16.33 -1.81 9.92
CA LEU A 543 16.67 -2.36 8.62
C LEU A 543 16.21 -1.36 7.55
N PRO A 544 17.09 -0.96 6.62
CA PRO A 544 16.75 0.02 5.60
C PRO A 544 15.81 -0.64 4.61
N TYR A 545 14.52 -0.31 4.71
CA TYR A 545 13.57 -0.50 3.62
C TYR A 545 12.85 0.82 3.37
N THR A 546 13.62 1.83 2.94
CA THR A 546 13.07 2.77 1.98
C THR A 546 12.99 2.04 0.65
N ALA A 547 11.81 2.06 0.07
CA ALA A 547 11.61 1.84 -1.35
C ALA A 547 12.62 2.70 -2.13
N ASP A 548 13.70 2.08 -2.55
CA ASP A 548 14.56 2.60 -3.58
C ASP A 548 14.97 1.40 -4.44
N ASP A 549 14.52 1.42 -5.68
CA ASP A 549 14.85 0.50 -6.76
C ASP A 549 16.32 0.60 -7.18
N THR A 550 17.23 0.91 -6.26
CA THR A 550 18.63 1.21 -6.57
C THR A 550 19.56 0.27 -5.81
N LEU A 551 19.89 -0.81 -6.51
CA LEU A 551 21.17 -1.52 -6.42
C LEU A 551 21.50 -2.04 -5.01
N ASN A 552 21.03 -3.26 -4.70
CA ASN A 552 21.79 -4.11 -3.79
C ASN A 552 23.23 -4.19 -4.33
N PRO A 553 24.25 -3.61 -3.67
CA PRO A 553 25.61 -3.65 -4.19
C PRO A 553 26.04 -5.10 -4.29
N ILE A 554 26.80 -5.42 -5.33
CA ILE A 554 27.36 -6.75 -5.51
C ILE A 554 28.19 -7.08 -4.26
N THR A 555 27.68 -8.00 -3.43
CA THR A 555 28.34 -8.36 -2.18
C THR A 555 29.51 -9.30 -2.46
N LEU A 556 30.62 -9.09 -1.75
CA LEU A 556 31.78 -10.00 -1.78
C LEU A 556 31.38 -11.44 -1.48
N PHE A 557 30.35 -11.62 -0.64
CA PHE A 557 29.80 -12.93 -0.30
C PHE A 557 29.30 -13.71 -1.52
N ARG A 558 28.64 -13.06 -2.49
CA ARG A 558 28.12 -13.71 -3.71
C ARG A 558 29.23 -14.21 -4.65
N PHE A 559 30.41 -13.57 -4.61
CA PHE A 559 31.58 -13.91 -5.43
C PHE A 559 32.69 -14.62 -4.64
N ARG A 560 32.44 -14.97 -3.38
CA ARG A 560 33.45 -15.62 -2.51
C ARG A 560 33.98 -16.92 -3.11
N GLY A 561 33.13 -17.71 -3.77
CA GLY A 561 33.55 -18.95 -4.45
C GLY A 561 34.60 -18.70 -5.54
N LEU A 562 34.46 -17.60 -6.30
CA LEU A 562 35.43 -17.22 -7.34
C LEU A 562 36.79 -16.84 -6.75
N PHE A 563 36.80 -16.04 -5.67
CA PHE A 563 38.03 -15.69 -4.96
C PHE A 563 38.68 -16.88 -4.26
N MET A 564 37.89 -17.85 -3.79
CA MET A 564 38.41 -19.11 -3.24
C MET A 564 39.14 -19.94 -4.31
N ILE A 565 38.56 -20.09 -5.51
CA ILE A 565 39.20 -20.84 -6.62
C ILE A 565 40.55 -20.20 -6.99
N THR A 566 40.57 -18.88 -7.15
CA THR A 566 41.81 -18.15 -7.50
C THR A 566 42.87 -18.25 -6.40
N GLY A 567 42.48 -18.10 -5.13
CA GLY A 567 43.38 -18.26 -3.99
C GLY A 567 43.99 -19.67 -3.89
N VAL A 568 43.17 -20.72 -4.10
CA VAL A 568 43.65 -22.11 -4.10
C VAL A 568 44.62 -22.36 -5.27
N SER A 569 44.33 -21.83 -6.45
CA SER A 569 45.22 -21.95 -7.62
C SER A 569 46.59 -21.29 -7.37
N PHE A 570 46.61 -20.09 -6.78
CA PHE A 570 47.87 -19.42 -6.43
C PHE A 570 48.65 -20.17 -5.36
N ALA A 571 47.98 -20.67 -4.31
CA ALA A 571 48.62 -21.49 -3.29
C ALA A 571 49.22 -22.78 -3.87
N PHE A 572 48.50 -23.43 -4.79
CA PHE A 572 49.00 -24.62 -5.49
C PHE A 572 50.21 -24.31 -6.38
N ALA A 573 50.18 -23.22 -7.14
CA ALA A 573 51.31 -22.80 -7.96
C ALA A 573 52.55 -22.49 -7.11
N LEU A 574 52.37 -21.79 -5.99
CA LEU A 574 53.44 -21.51 -5.02
C LEU A 574 53.98 -22.80 -4.38
N LEU A 575 53.10 -23.75 -4.06
CA LEU A 575 53.49 -25.05 -3.51
C LEU A 575 54.35 -25.83 -4.52
N VAL A 576 53.95 -25.88 -5.80
CA VAL A 576 54.73 -26.55 -6.85
C VAL A 576 56.08 -25.88 -7.02
N LEU A 577 56.14 -24.54 -7.03
CA LEU A 577 57.40 -23.81 -7.08
C LEU A 577 58.29 -24.10 -5.88
N LEU A 578 57.71 -24.17 -4.68
CA LEU A 578 58.42 -24.53 -3.46
C LEU A 578 58.99 -25.96 -3.54
N ILE A 579 58.21 -26.92 -4.05
CA ILE A 579 58.66 -28.31 -4.24
C ILE A 579 59.79 -28.39 -5.27
N LEU A 580 59.68 -27.69 -6.39
CA LEU A 580 60.74 -27.66 -7.41
C LEU A 580 62.01 -27.02 -6.85
N TRP A 581 61.88 -25.89 -6.13
CA TRP A 581 63.00 -25.22 -5.48
C TRP A 581 63.66 -26.11 -4.41
N LEU A 582 62.86 -26.79 -3.59
CA LEU A 582 63.35 -27.73 -2.58
C LEU A 582 64.05 -28.93 -3.20
N ARG A 583 63.56 -29.45 -4.33
CA ARG A 583 64.22 -30.54 -5.07
C ARG A 583 65.56 -30.10 -5.61
N ASP A 584 65.61 -28.96 -6.31
CA ASP A 584 66.83 -28.48 -6.94
C ASP A 584 67.90 -28.14 -5.87
N THR A 585 67.50 -27.52 -4.75
CA THR A 585 68.40 -27.33 -3.60
C THR A 585 68.82 -28.64 -2.93
N TRP A 586 67.96 -29.66 -2.88
CA TRP A 586 68.34 -30.99 -2.39
C TRP A 586 69.35 -31.68 -3.29
N GLU A 587 69.21 -31.55 -4.61
CA GLU A 587 70.15 -32.09 -5.60
C GLU A 587 71.52 -31.40 -5.49
N ASP A 588 71.55 -30.07 -5.35
CA ASP A 588 72.77 -29.29 -5.12
C ASP A 588 73.45 -29.63 -3.79
N LEU A 589 72.66 -29.84 -2.73
CA LEU A 589 73.17 -30.19 -1.41
C LEU A 589 73.71 -31.63 -1.40
N MET A 590 72.99 -32.58 -2.02
CA MET A 590 73.46 -33.97 -2.16
C MET A 590 74.70 -34.09 -3.04
N SER A 591 74.80 -33.31 -4.12
CA SER A 591 76.01 -33.30 -4.95
C SER A 591 77.21 -32.74 -4.16
N SER A 592 77.01 -31.66 -3.39
CA SER A 592 78.04 -31.10 -2.51
C SER A 592 78.48 -32.08 -1.41
N VAL A 593 77.53 -32.79 -0.79
CA VAL A 593 77.81 -33.82 0.21
C VAL A 593 78.53 -35.02 -0.41
N ASN A 594 78.16 -35.46 -1.61
CA ASN A 594 78.86 -36.53 -2.31
C ASN A 594 80.30 -36.13 -2.67
N ILE A 595 80.52 -34.90 -3.14
CA ILE A 595 81.87 -34.39 -3.40
C ILE A 595 82.69 -34.37 -2.10
N PHE A 596 82.13 -33.86 -1.01
CA PHE A 596 82.79 -33.82 0.29
C PHE A 596 83.13 -35.23 0.83
N LEU A 597 82.19 -36.18 0.74
CA LEU A 597 82.40 -37.58 1.13
C LEU A 597 83.44 -38.25 0.25
N SER A 598 83.46 -37.98 -1.06
CA SER A 598 84.45 -38.51 -1.99
C SER A 598 85.86 -38.00 -1.69
N GLN A 599 86.01 -36.70 -1.40
CA GLN A 599 87.29 -36.10 -1.00
C GLN A 599 87.78 -36.67 0.32
N ARG A 600 86.87 -36.88 1.28
CA ARG A 600 87.20 -37.46 2.58
C ARG A 600 87.59 -38.93 2.46
N LEU A 601 86.91 -39.71 1.61
CA LEU A 601 87.28 -41.10 1.28
C LEU A 601 88.64 -41.17 0.57
N VAL A 602 88.94 -40.27 -0.36
CA VAL A 602 90.26 -40.20 -1.01
C VAL A 602 91.36 -39.86 0.00
N ASN A 603 91.15 -38.87 0.87
CA ASN A 603 92.09 -38.55 1.94
C ASN A 603 92.27 -39.70 2.94
N PHE A 604 91.19 -40.43 3.25
CA PHE A 604 91.26 -41.63 4.07
C PHE A 604 92.04 -42.74 3.35
N ARG A 605 91.84 -42.93 2.05
CA ARG A 605 92.59 -43.89 1.22
C ARG A 605 94.08 -43.55 1.18
N ILE A 606 94.43 -42.27 1.09
CA ILE A 606 95.83 -41.79 1.12
C ILE A 606 96.44 -42.03 2.51
N LEU A 607 95.73 -41.68 3.59
CA LEU A 607 96.19 -41.93 4.96
C LEU A 607 96.33 -43.42 5.26
N PHE A 608 95.36 -44.24 4.82
CA PHE A 608 95.36 -45.69 5.00
C PHE A 608 96.47 -46.37 4.18
N ALA A 609 96.74 -45.91 2.95
CA ALA A 609 97.89 -46.36 2.16
C ALA A 609 99.22 -45.99 2.82
N ARG A 610 99.30 -44.81 3.47
CA ARG A 610 100.47 -44.37 4.24
C ARG A 610 100.71 -45.19 5.51
N THR A 611 99.65 -45.73 6.13
CA THR A 611 99.76 -46.58 7.32
C THR A 611 100.05 -48.05 7.01
N ILE A 612 99.76 -48.54 5.80
CA ILE A 612 100.00 -49.94 5.40
C ILE A 612 101.38 -50.13 4.73
N HIS A 613 101.94 -49.09 4.10
CA HIS A 613 103.31 -49.09 3.60
C HIS A 613 104.12 -47.91 4.15
N PRO A 614 104.79 -48.05 5.31
CA PRO A 614 105.81 -47.11 5.74
C PRO A 614 107.12 -47.44 5.03
N ASN A 615 107.39 -46.79 3.89
CA ASN A 615 108.74 -46.85 3.31
C ASN A 615 109.60 -45.71 3.87
N PRO A 616 110.81 -46.00 4.39
CA PRO A 616 111.65 -45.01 5.02
C PRO A 616 112.52 -44.28 3.98
N LEU A 617 112.90 -43.04 4.34
CA LEU A 617 113.96 -42.22 3.74
C LEU A 617 113.66 -41.58 2.38
N ALA A 618 113.31 -40.30 2.43
CA ALA A 618 113.93 -39.25 1.60
C ALA A 618 113.52 -37.87 2.13
N ASP A 619 114.18 -37.42 3.20
CA ASP A 619 114.41 -36.00 3.45
C ASP A 619 115.38 -35.49 2.37
N ALA A 620 114.89 -34.81 1.35
CA ALA A 620 115.66 -33.82 0.58
C ALA A 620 114.77 -33.18 -0.49
N ALA A 621 114.74 -31.85 -0.48
CA ALA A 621 114.32 -30.98 -1.57
C ALA A 621 112.85 -31.05 -2.00
N ILE A 622 112.02 -30.11 -1.50
CA ILE A 622 111.11 -29.25 -2.28
C ILE A 622 110.80 -28.07 -1.35
N GLY A 623 111.78 -27.18 -1.22
CA GLY A 623 111.69 -25.91 -0.49
C GLY A 623 111.74 -24.73 -1.46
N GLU A 624 111.18 -24.87 -2.66
CA GLU A 624 111.15 -23.84 -3.68
C GLU A 624 110.11 -24.31 -4.70
N ASN A 625 108.91 -23.71 -4.71
CA ASN A 625 107.92 -23.69 -5.82
C ASN A 625 106.50 -23.29 -5.35
N ALA A 626 106.25 -23.14 -4.06
CA ALA A 626 104.93 -22.73 -3.55
C ALA A 626 104.57 -21.25 -3.82
N VAL A 627 105.54 -20.41 -4.21
CA VAL A 627 105.30 -18.96 -4.42
C VAL A 627 105.00 -18.61 -5.89
N GLN A 628 105.30 -19.49 -6.86
CA GLN A 628 105.11 -19.17 -8.29
C GLN A 628 103.81 -19.69 -8.94
N MET A 629 103.00 -20.53 -8.27
CA MET A 629 101.71 -20.97 -8.84
C MET A 629 100.49 -20.12 -8.43
N ALA A 630 100.61 -19.21 -7.46
CA ALA A 630 99.46 -18.43 -6.97
C ALA A 630 99.06 -17.24 -7.86
N GLN A 631 99.80 -16.94 -8.95
CA GLN A 631 99.50 -15.80 -9.83
C GLN A 631 98.90 -16.15 -11.20
N ARG A 632 98.52 -17.41 -11.47
CA ARG A 632 98.00 -17.82 -12.79
C ARG A 632 96.51 -18.18 -12.84
N ASN A 633 95.70 -17.73 -11.88
CA ASN A 633 94.25 -18.01 -11.91
C ASN A 633 93.33 -16.79 -11.73
N ASN A 634 93.82 -15.58 -11.99
CA ASN A 634 92.98 -14.42 -12.24
C ASN A 634 93.12 -13.97 -13.71
N ARG A 635 92.35 -14.60 -14.60
CA ARG A 635 91.79 -13.99 -15.81
C ARG A 635 90.63 -14.79 -16.35
#